data_AF-A0A8H3GJ67-F1
#
_entry.id   AF-A0A8H3GJ67-F1
#
_cell.length_a   1.000
_cell.length_b   1.000
_cell.length_c   1.000
_cell.angle_alpha   90.00
_cell.angle_beta   90.00
_cell.angle_gamma   90.00
#
_symmetry.space_group_name_H-M   'P 1'
#
loop_
_entity.id
_entity.type
_entity.pdbx_description
1 polymer ?
#
loop_
_entity_poly.entity_id
_entity_poly.type
_entity_poly.pdbx_seq_one_letter_code
_entity_poly.pdbx_strand_id
1 'polypeptide(L)'
;MATSFEVRAYSAFLTVIGKDRSSNQSISHDQLLGGVAYYLTALPQPYVRSFATLTVSSAALWGRTPRSSSFQQVHRSAFGIRQAVRQAVVAKYKALEDDPNLSSILPPLGRKRVFLALTEWLDLVVSGSQPRTGSKDFALPRLAFLSGLVLGLKELENQGVAVPQHNISRSCAELVVSVAECLDLYAPSDSDPMPAWDSGLALSIREAEAHLDIVVELCAAVLHLVPSDQATALDLSKLTCVCAGSVLHLFQNGFCFKLLESELVKSDLNHLVLKPDARFPQYIEPLHNSSVYIHLGSIAKLIGHLCVCMAQSDFWRPRLYPILTSLVDGFGQASLNLETTWSRCLLSQVKEDTEIASEIQPITTQVWHMLKSILFTTVLASQSVLDVIIYYSAVTPREGKLLSKGILMTFCRLSFVSTKFGALTAEGGGFSEMKRAFFGALDVLAFNYDDKDTTGDQSCANLVIDLSSELTNLGRFLDSYNPIWKGRVVYFLVCTEHVISQLSEQVIVDVVLPIVQRHLSDIHNREVYEAAHSVMLAIFAAHENQHSLVADRLKLQRTHLLVPGYIDILLRNSEEERLSTDQLRLAFQALVRSASTYNPELGWFCVEKLADTLKQLTSRGSAEKQEQILRLQLALVSAIPAVSTSKLLPMLNIVYNQITTNSAGRGTLAEAAYREIVERLGDREKDIALRWWLSVKSDIGVI
;
A
#
# COMPACT_ATOMS: atom_id res chain seq x y z
N MET A 1 41.70 12.91 -35.67
CA MET A 1 41.77 12.13 -36.92
C MET A 1 41.74 10.67 -36.52
N ALA A 2 40.69 9.93 -36.90
CA ALA A 2 40.63 8.49 -36.60
C ALA A 2 41.77 7.77 -37.33
N THR A 3 42.43 6.82 -36.66
CA THR A 3 43.50 6.02 -37.25
C THR A 3 42.93 5.13 -38.37
N SER A 4 43.74 4.76 -39.37
CA SER A 4 43.28 3.89 -40.47
C SER A 4 42.72 2.54 -40.02
N PHE A 5 43.08 2.11 -38.80
CA PHE A 5 42.56 0.91 -38.14
C PHE A 5 41.14 1.12 -37.61
N GLU A 6 40.85 2.25 -36.95
CA GLU A 6 39.52 2.59 -36.45
C GLU A 6 38.48 2.73 -37.57
N VAL A 7 38.87 3.27 -38.72
CA VAL A 7 37.99 3.38 -39.89
C VAL A 7 37.63 2.00 -40.46
N ARG A 8 38.59 1.05 -40.47
CA ARG A 8 38.35 -0.34 -40.91
C ARG A 8 37.53 -1.14 -39.89
N ALA A 9 37.79 -0.94 -38.60
CA ALA A 9 37.01 -1.57 -37.52
C ALA A 9 35.56 -1.05 -37.52
N TYR A 10 35.38 0.26 -37.74
CA TYR A 10 34.09 0.88 -37.88
C TYR A 10 33.34 0.39 -39.12
N SER A 11 33.98 0.33 -40.30
CA SER A 11 33.32 -0.18 -41.51
C SER A 11 32.95 -1.66 -41.40
N ALA A 12 33.80 -2.47 -40.74
CA ALA A 12 33.50 -3.86 -40.43
C ALA A 12 32.30 -3.97 -39.49
N PHE A 13 32.25 -3.16 -38.43
CA PHE A 13 31.12 -3.13 -37.49
C PHE A 13 29.81 -2.68 -38.16
N LEU A 14 29.86 -1.62 -38.99
CA LEU A 14 28.71 -1.17 -39.80
C LEU A 14 28.16 -2.28 -40.70
N THR A 15 29.06 -3.07 -41.28
CA THR A 15 28.68 -4.19 -42.15
C THR A 15 28.00 -5.31 -41.36
N VAL A 16 28.39 -5.53 -40.12
CA VAL A 16 27.83 -6.56 -39.23
C VAL A 16 26.47 -6.14 -38.69
N ILE A 17 26.34 -4.90 -38.21
CA ILE A 17 25.09 -4.37 -37.63
C ILE A 17 24.04 -4.09 -38.72
N GLY A 18 24.46 -3.85 -39.97
CA GLY A 18 23.58 -3.64 -41.12
C GLY A 18 23.16 -4.90 -41.88
N LYS A 19 23.61 -6.10 -41.49
CA LYS A 19 23.26 -7.38 -42.13
C LYS A 19 22.19 -8.15 -41.35
N ASP A 20 21.36 -8.92 -42.08
CA ASP A 20 20.46 -9.91 -41.49
C ASP A 20 21.25 -11.04 -40.81
N ARG A 21 20.79 -11.49 -39.63
CA ARG A 21 21.39 -12.56 -38.82
C ARG A 21 21.53 -13.93 -39.51
N SER A 22 21.02 -14.08 -40.73
CA SER A 22 21.05 -15.34 -41.50
C SER A 22 22.44 -15.71 -42.04
N SER A 23 23.44 -14.84 -41.93
CA SER A 23 24.83 -15.14 -42.31
C SER A 23 25.71 -15.28 -41.07
N ASN A 24 26.29 -16.47 -40.85
CA ASN A 24 27.19 -16.82 -39.74
C ASN A 24 28.08 -15.64 -39.27
N GLN A 25 27.74 -15.03 -38.12
CA GLN A 25 28.55 -13.99 -37.50
C GLN A 25 29.38 -14.57 -36.35
N SER A 26 30.65 -14.19 -36.27
CA SER A 26 31.59 -14.52 -35.20
C SER A 26 31.44 -13.66 -33.94
N ILE A 27 30.50 -12.69 -33.94
CA ILE A 27 30.33 -11.66 -32.90
C ILE A 27 29.06 -11.95 -32.10
N SER A 28 29.17 -11.99 -30.77
CA SER A 28 28.03 -12.21 -29.88
C SER A 28 27.11 -10.99 -29.78
N HIS A 29 25.85 -11.19 -29.40
CA HIS A 29 24.91 -10.08 -29.22
C HIS A 29 25.38 -9.05 -28.18
N ASP A 30 26.01 -9.50 -27.09
CA ASP A 30 26.55 -8.59 -26.07
C ASP A 30 27.74 -7.78 -26.60
N GLN A 31 28.55 -8.36 -27.49
CA GLN A 31 29.62 -7.61 -28.17
C GLN A 31 29.05 -6.55 -29.12
N LEU A 32 27.91 -6.81 -29.77
CA LEU A 32 27.22 -5.78 -30.56
C LEU A 32 26.74 -4.62 -29.69
N LEU A 33 26.14 -4.91 -28.53
CA LEU A 33 25.66 -3.90 -27.58
C LEU A 33 26.82 -3.07 -26.99
N GLY A 34 27.92 -3.74 -26.60
CA GLY A 34 29.15 -3.05 -26.18
C GLY A 34 29.75 -2.19 -27.28
N GLY A 35 29.69 -2.66 -28.54
CA GLY A 35 30.08 -1.89 -29.71
C GLY A 35 29.22 -0.64 -29.90
N VAL A 36 27.90 -0.72 -29.70
CA VAL A 36 27.01 0.44 -29.76
C VAL A 36 27.42 1.52 -28.77
N ALA A 37 27.70 1.16 -27.52
CA ALA A 37 28.16 2.10 -26.50
C ALA A 37 29.48 2.77 -26.91
N TYR A 38 30.46 1.96 -27.34
CA TYR A 38 31.78 2.44 -27.76
C TYR A 38 31.70 3.41 -28.96
N TYR A 39 31.00 3.02 -30.02
CA TYR A 39 30.94 3.81 -31.25
C TYR A 39 30.09 5.08 -31.09
N LEU A 40 29.01 5.08 -30.29
CA LEU A 40 28.30 6.32 -29.96
C LEU A 40 29.21 7.35 -29.26
N THR A 41 30.14 6.89 -28.43
CA THR A 41 31.13 7.74 -27.75
C THR A 41 32.26 8.18 -28.68
N ALA A 42 32.89 7.25 -29.39
CA ALA A 42 34.15 7.46 -30.09
C ALA A 42 34.00 8.03 -31.51
N LEU A 43 32.83 7.93 -32.15
CA LEU A 43 32.67 8.34 -33.54
C LEU A 43 32.81 9.86 -33.74
N PRO A 44 33.46 10.30 -34.84
CA PRO A 44 33.41 11.69 -35.27
C PRO A 44 31.98 12.13 -35.58
N GLN A 45 31.66 13.40 -35.28
CA GLN A 45 30.32 13.98 -35.44
C GLN A 45 29.61 13.65 -36.78
N PRO A 46 30.26 13.71 -37.97
CA PRO A 46 29.59 13.43 -39.24
C PRO A 46 28.96 12.03 -39.35
N TYR A 47 29.44 11.07 -38.55
CA TYR A 47 28.99 9.68 -38.59
C TYR A 47 27.95 9.33 -37.51
N VAL A 48 27.82 10.16 -36.47
CA VAL A 48 26.98 9.88 -35.30
C VAL A 48 25.51 9.70 -35.68
N ARG A 49 24.96 10.60 -36.49
CA ARG A 49 23.55 10.52 -36.94
C ARG A 49 23.28 9.21 -37.68
N SER A 50 24.12 8.88 -38.66
CA SER A 50 23.96 7.65 -39.46
C SER A 50 24.10 6.39 -38.60
N PHE A 51 24.99 6.42 -37.60
CA PHE A 51 25.17 5.31 -36.66
C PHE A 51 23.96 5.14 -35.72
N ALA A 52 23.42 6.23 -35.20
CA ALA A 52 22.20 6.21 -34.39
C ALA A 52 21.01 5.64 -35.19
N THR A 53 20.83 6.07 -36.45
CA THR A 53 19.81 5.48 -37.33
C THR A 53 20.01 3.99 -37.50
N LEU A 54 21.24 3.56 -37.81
CA LEU A 54 21.54 2.16 -38.03
C LEU A 54 21.32 1.31 -36.77
N THR A 55 21.59 1.86 -35.59
CA THR A 55 21.37 1.18 -34.30
C THR A 55 19.88 0.91 -34.06
N VAL A 56 19.02 1.90 -34.37
CA VAL A 56 17.56 1.79 -34.21
C VAL A 56 16.95 0.88 -35.28
N SER A 57 17.48 0.86 -36.50
CA SER A 57 16.94 0.04 -37.61
C SER A 57 17.63 -1.30 -37.85
N SER A 58 18.61 -1.67 -37.00
CA SER A 58 19.44 -2.85 -37.20
C SER A 58 18.66 -4.16 -37.06
N ALA A 59 18.58 -4.94 -38.14
CA ALA A 59 18.06 -6.30 -38.08
C ALA A 59 18.95 -7.26 -37.26
N ALA A 60 20.26 -6.97 -37.14
CA ALA A 60 21.18 -7.75 -36.32
C ALA A 60 20.88 -7.65 -34.82
N LEU A 61 20.38 -6.49 -34.39
CA LEU A 61 19.92 -6.26 -33.03
C LEU A 61 18.48 -6.74 -32.87
N TRP A 62 17.57 -6.22 -33.68
CA TRP A 62 16.12 -6.30 -33.44
C TRP A 62 15.41 -7.44 -34.18
N GLY A 63 16.08 -8.13 -35.11
CA GLY A 63 15.45 -9.04 -36.06
C GLY A 63 14.78 -8.31 -37.22
N ARG A 64 14.07 -9.04 -38.10
CA ARG A 64 13.47 -8.47 -39.34
C ARG A 64 12.50 -7.33 -39.03
N THR A 65 11.61 -7.55 -38.08
CA THR A 65 10.88 -6.48 -37.39
C THR A 65 10.82 -6.85 -35.89
N PRO A 66 10.86 -5.88 -34.98
CA PRO A 66 10.75 -6.14 -33.55
C PRO A 66 9.48 -6.94 -33.22
N ARG A 67 8.33 -6.55 -33.79
CA ARG A 67 7.03 -7.18 -33.52
C ARG A 67 6.95 -8.65 -33.97
N SER A 68 7.64 -9.04 -35.05
CA SER A 68 7.66 -10.42 -35.55
C SER A 68 8.76 -11.29 -34.93
N SER A 69 9.66 -10.68 -34.17
CA SER A 69 10.79 -11.36 -33.54
C SER A 69 10.38 -11.95 -32.18
N SER A 70 11.18 -12.89 -31.67
CA SER A 70 10.89 -13.48 -30.36
C SER A 70 10.99 -12.45 -29.23
N PHE A 71 10.06 -12.51 -28.28
CA PHE A 71 10.03 -11.63 -27.11
C PHE A 71 11.39 -11.54 -26.40
N GLN A 72 12.05 -12.68 -26.15
CA GLN A 72 13.34 -12.72 -25.45
C GLN A 72 14.46 -11.97 -26.19
N GLN A 73 14.50 -12.07 -27.53
CA GLN A 73 15.50 -11.37 -28.33
C GLN A 73 15.27 -9.86 -28.28
N VAL A 74 14.01 -9.43 -28.44
CA VAL A 74 13.63 -8.01 -28.46
C VAL A 74 13.82 -7.39 -27.08
N HIS A 75 13.43 -8.10 -26.02
CA HIS A 75 13.64 -7.71 -24.63
C HIS A 75 15.14 -7.50 -24.35
N ARG A 76 15.99 -8.51 -24.63
CA ARG A 76 17.45 -8.38 -24.45
C ARG A 76 18.03 -7.18 -25.22
N SER A 77 17.57 -6.97 -26.46
CA SER A 77 18.03 -5.85 -27.29
C SER A 77 17.60 -4.50 -26.73
N ALA A 78 16.34 -4.36 -26.29
CA ALA A 78 15.82 -3.12 -25.73
C ALA A 78 16.58 -2.69 -24.47
N PHE A 79 16.77 -3.61 -23.54
CA PHE A 79 17.50 -3.32 -22.31
C PHE A 79 18.99 -3.08 -22.56
N GLY A 80 19.59 -3.86 -23.45
CA GLY A 80 20.96 -3.69 -23.88
C GLY A 80 21.22 -2.33 -24.51
N ILE A 81 20.37 -1.90 -25.45
CA ILE A 81 20.48 -0.61 -26.13
C ILE A 81 20.22 0.54 -25.16
N ARG A 82 19.20 0.44 -24.30
CA ARG A 82 18.96 1.44 -23.24
C ARG A 82 20.21 1.65 -22.40
N GLN A 83 20.84 0.57 -21.94
CA GLN A 83 22.04 0.64 -21.12
C GLN A 83 23.26 1.15 -21.89
N ALA A 84 23.46 0.70 -23.13
CA ALA A 84 24.56 1.12 -23.99
C ALA A 84 24.50 2.62 -24.29
N VAL A 85 23.32 3.16 -24.62
CA VAL A 85 23.14 4.60 -24.89
C VAL A 85 23.33 5.41 -23.60
N ARG A 86 22.77 4.96 -22.47
CA ARG A 86 22.98 5.60 -21.16
C ARG A 86 24.47 5.76 -20.84
N GLN A 87 25.23 4.67 -20.99
CA GLN A 87 26.68 4.69 -20.78
C GLN A 87 27.40 5.59 -21.79
N ALA A 88 26.98 5.55 -23.06
CA ALA A 88 27.58 6.37 -24.10
C ALA A 88 27.43 7.87 -23.85
N VAL A 89 26.31 8.33 -23.30
CA VAL A 89 26.10 9.75 -22.93
C VAL A 89 27.12 10.21 -21.89
N VAL A 90 27.26 9.44 -20.80
CA VAL A 90 28.20 9.76 -19.72
C VAL A 90 29.65 9.69 -20.22
N ALA A 91 29.99 8.64 -20.97
CA ALA A 91 31.32 8.46 -21.54
C ALA A 91 31.65 9.54 -22.59
N LYS A 92 30.66 9.99 -23.37
CA LYS A 92 30.84 11.06 -24.36
C LYS A 92 31.13 12.38 -23.69
N TYR A 93 30.41 12.73 -22.62
CA TYR A 93 30.69 13.94 -21.87
C TYR A 93 32.13 13.95 -21.33
N LYS A 94 32.57 12.86 -20.69
CA LYS A 94 33.96 12.72 -20.22
C LYS A 94 34.98 12.84 -21.35
N ALA A 95 34.75 12.17 -22.47
CA ALA A 95 35.63 12.25 -23.63
C ALA A 95 35.73 13.67 -24.22
N LEU A 96 34.66 14.47 -24.14
CA LEU A 96 34.67 15.88 -24.56
C LEU A 96 35.38 16.78 -23.54
N GLU A 97 35.28 16.47 -22.23
CA GLU A 97 35.99 17.17 -21.17
C GLU A 97 37.52 16.93 -21.27
N ASP A 98 37.92 15.71 -21.62
CA ASP A 98 39.31 15.31 -21.81
C ASP A 98 39.91 15.76 -23.16
N ASP A 99 39.11 16.31 -24.09
CA ASP A 99 39.60 16.71 -25.41
C ASP A 99 40.47 17.98 -25.32
N PRO A 100 41.77 17.90 -25.67
CA PRO A 100 42.67 19.04 -25.59
C PRO A 100 42.26 20.19 -26.52
N ASN A 101 41.51 19.94 -27.60
CA ASN A 101 41.04 20.97 -28.52
C ASN A 101 39.87 21.80 -27.96
N LEU A 102 39.10 21.21 -27.03
CA LEU A 102 38.00 21.86 -26.34
C LEU A 102 38.45 22.49 -25.02
N SER A 103 39.58 22.03 -24.48
CA SER A 103 40.25 22.62 -23.33
C SER A 103 40.62 24.09 -23.58
N SER A 104 40.43 24.94 -22.56
CA SER A 104 40.79 26.35 -22.63
C SER A 104 41.48 26.76 -21.33
N ILE A 105 42.49 27.63 -21.45
CA ILE A 105 43.17 28.26 -20.31
C ILE A 105 42.18 29.02 -19.41
N LEU A 106 41.05 29.47 -19.98
CA LEU A 106 39.94 30.06 -19.25
C LEU A 106 38.86 28.98 -19.00
N PRO A 107 38.71 28.48 -17.76
CA PRO A 107 37.75 27.42 -17.42
C PRO A 107 36.30 27.66 -17.90
N PRO A 108 35.71 28.87 -17.83
CA PRO A 108 34.33 29.07 -18.28
C PRO A 108 34.16 28.95 -19.80
N LEU A 109 35.18 29.31 -20.58
CA LEU A 109 35.14 29.19 -22.04
C LEU A 109 35.32 27.74 -22.49
N GLY A 110 36.19 26.97 -21.83
CA GLY A 110 36.35 25.54 -22.08
C GLY A 110 35.05 24.77 -21.83
N ARG A 111 34.42 25.00 -20.67
CA ARG A 111 33.11 24.40 -20.35
C ARG A 111 32.04 24.72 -21.39
N LYS A 112 31.95 25.98 -21.83
CA LYS A 112 30.98 26.38 -22.87
C LYS A 112 31.19 25.64 -24.19
N ARG A 113 32.44 25.39 -24.60
CA ARG A 113 32.77 24.64 -25.82
C ARG A 113 32.40 23.16 -25.69
N VAL A 114 32.69 22.55 -24.54
CA VAL A 114 32.28 21.17 -24.22
C VAL A 114 30.76 21.03 -24.31
N PHE A 115 29.99 21.96 -23.73
CA PHE A 115 28.53 21.94 -23.80
C PHE A 115 27.98 22.13 -25.21
N LEU A 116 28.60 23.00 -26.02
CA LEU A 116 28.22 23.17 -27.42
C LEU A 116 28.44 21.86 -28.20
N ALA A 117 29.63 21.25 -28.06
CA ALA A 117 29.96 19.99 -28.72
C ALA A 117 29.05 18.83 -28.26
N LEU A 118 28.69 18.79 -26.97
CA LEU A 118 27.72 17.84 -26.45
C LEU A 118 26.33 18.08 -27.04
N THR A 119 25.90 19.34 -27.14
CA THR A 119 24.60 19.71 -27.72
C THR A 119 24.51 19.30 -29.19
N GLU A 120 25.55 19.58 -29.98
CA GLU A 120 25.63 19.12 -31.37
C GLU A 120 25.59 17.60 -31.49
N TRP A 121 26.30 16.88 -30.60
CA TRP A 121 26.25 15.42 -30.57
C TRP A 121 24.85 14.90 -30.22
N LEU A 122 24.19 15.47 -29.20
CA LEU A 122 22.83 15.12 -28.81
C LEU A 122 21.84 15.35 -29.96
N ASP A 123 21.97 16.48 -30.66
CA ASP A 123 21.14 16.79 -31.83
C ASP A 123 21.29 15.75 -32.95
N LEU A 124 22.50 15.29 -33.20
CA LEU A 124 22.79 14.23 -34.18
C LEU A 124 22.24 12.87 -33.73
N VAL A 125 22.35 12.54 -32.45
CA VAL A 125 21.83 11.31 -31.85
C VAL A 125 20.30 11.26 -31.90
N VAL A 126 19.64 12.32 -31.45
CA VAL A 126 18.18 12.45 -31.47
C VAL A 126 17.65 12.40 -32.89
N SER A 127 18.21 13.21 -33.80
CA SER A 127 17.76 13.20 -35.20
C SER A 127 18.11 11.91 -35.94
N GLY A 128 19.14 11.19 -35.51
CA GLY A 128 19.46 9.86 -36.03
C GLY A 128 18.45 8.80 -35.61
N SER A 129 17.83 8.95 -34.42
CA SER A 129 16.82 8.03 -33.91
C SER A 129 15.45 8.14 -34.60
N GLN A 130 15.21 9.22 -35.35
CA GLN A 130 13.94 9.46 -36.03
C GLN A 130 13.76 8.51 -37.23
N PRO A 131 12.53 8.01 -37.46
CA PRO A 131 12.26 7.11 -38.59
C PRO A 131 12.46 7.83 -39.93
N ARG A 132 13.27 7.25 -40.82
CA ARG A 132 13.52 7.81 -42.18
C ARG A 132 12.38 7.54 -43.15
N THR A 133 11.68 6.44 -42.95
CA THR A 133 10.47 6.04 -43.65
C THR A 133 9.37 6.05 -42.59
N GLY A 134 8.17 6.55 -42.86
CA GLY A 134 7.08 6.60 -41.87
C GLY A 134 6.58 5.24 -41.35
N SER A 135 7.40 4.19 -41.42
CA SER A 135 7.15 2.89 -40.82
C SER A 135 7.21 3.01 -39.30
N LYS A 136 6.12 2.56 -38.66
CA LYS A 136 6.00 2.43 -37.20
C LYS A 136 6.81 1.24 -36.65
N ASP A 137 7.39 0.38 -37.50
CA ASP A 137 8.08 -0.85 -37.09
C ASP A 137 9.30 -0.62 -36.17
N PHE A 138 9.80 0.62 -36.11
CA PHE A 138 10.96 1.01 -35.29
C PHE A 138 10.60 1.77 -34.01
N ALA A 139 9.31 1.85 -33.65
CA ALA A 139 8.84 2.59 -32.47
C ALA A 139 9.49 2.07 -31.16
N LEU A 140 9.50 0.74 -30.96
CA LEU A 140 10.10 0.12 -29.76
C LEU A 140 11.64 0.29 -29.72
N PRO A 141 12.39 0.04 -30.82
CA PRO A 141 13.81 0.38 -30.89
C PRO A 141 14.15 1.82 -30.55
N ARG A 142 13.36 2.77 -31.07
CA ARG A 142 13.52 4.19 -30.79
C ARG A 142 13.23 4.50 -29.33
N LEU A 143 12.20 3.90 -28.74
CA LEU A 143 11.86 4.06 -27.33
C LEU A 143 13.03 3.59 -26.45
N ALA A 144 13.57 2.41 -26.70
CA ALA A 144 14.71 1.88 -25.94
C ALA A 144 15.94 2.79 -26.01
N PHE A 145 16.22 3.31 -27.22
CA PHE A 145 17.33 4.22 -27.47
C PHE A 145 17.16 5.56 -26.73
N LEU A 146 15.98 6.19 -26.85
CA LEU A 146 15.67 7.46 -26.20
C LEU A 146 15.54 7.33 -24.68
N SER A 147 15.02 6.21 -24.17
CA SER A 147 15.05 5.90 -22.74
C SER A 147 16.49 5.90 -22.20
N GLY A 148 17.43 5.31 -22.94
CA GLY A 148 18.85 5.33 -22.58
C GLY A 148 19.44 6.74 -22.59
N LEU A 149 19.09 7.54 -23.59
CA LEU A 149 19.51 8.93 -23.73
C LEU A 149 19.08 9.78 -22.53
N VAL A 150 17.79 9.76 -22.18
CA VAL A 150 17.23 10.53 -21.06
C VAL A 150 17.81 10.07 -19.73
N LEU A 151 17.98 8.76 -19.51
CA LEU A 151 18.64 8.23 -18.31
C LEU A 151 20.10 8.68 -18.20
N GLY A 152 20.83 8.72 -19.33
CA GLY A 152 22.21 9.20 -19.38
C GLY A 152 22.33 10.69 -19.06
N LEU A 153 21.40 11.51 -19.57
CA LEU A 153 21.33 12.94 -19.23
C LEU A 153 21.01 13.14 -17.75
N LYS A 154 20.09 12.36 -17.18
CA LYS A 154 19.79 12.40 -15.75
C LYS A 154 20.98 12.01 -14.89
N GLU A 155 21.77 11.04 -15.33
CA GLU A 155 22.99 10.64 -14.64
C GLU A 155 24.05 11.75 -14.65
N LEU A 156 24.17 12.51 -15.74
CA LEU A 156 25.02 13.70 -15.79
C LEU A 156 24.55 14.79 -14.81
N GLU A 157 23.24 15.07 -14.76
CA GLU A 157 22.69 16.00 -13.77
C GLU A 157 23.02 15.57 -12.33
N ASN A 158 22.87 14.28 -12.02
CA ASN A 158 23.18 13.74 -10.70
C ASN A 158 24.68 13.80 -10.36
N GLN A 159 25.56 13.83 -11.37
CA GLN A 159 27.00 14.06 -11.22
C GLN A 159 27.36 15.56 -11.10
N GLY A 160 26.37 16.45 -11.05
CA GLY A 160 26.57 17.90 -10.92
C GLY A 160 26.87 18.61 -12.24
N VAL A 161 26.66 17.95 -13.38
CA VAL A 161 26.86 18.55 -14.71
C VAL A 161 25.64 19.39 -15.09
N ALA A 162 25.85 20.68 -15.34
CA ALA A 162 24.80 21.61 -15.76
C ALA A 162 24.43 21.41 -17.24
N VAL A 163 23.68 20.36 -17.55
CA VAL A 163 23.17 20.09 -18.90
C VAL A 163 22.14 21.16 -19.29
N PRO A 164 22.23 21.74 -20.51
CA PRO A 164 21.22 22.72 -20.96
C PRO A 164 19.80 22.14 -20.96
N GLN A 165 18.84 22.84 -20.33
CA GLN A 165 17.45 22.40 -20.21
C GLN A 165 16.78 22.11 -21.57
N HIS A 166 17.17 22.84 -22.61
CA HIS A 166 16.74 22.61 -23.99
C HIS A 166 17.03 21.17 -24.47
N ASN A 167 18.20 20.62 -24.12
CA ASN A 167 18.60 19.27 -24.54
C ASN A 167 17.76 18.19 -23.86
N ILE A 168 17.50 18.39 -22.56
CA ILE A 168 16.66 17.50 -21.75
C ILE A 168 15.24 17.55 -22.29
N SER A 169 14.67 18.75 -22.41
CA SER A 169 13.32 18.98 -22.91
C SER A 169 13.09 18.39 -24.30
N ARG A 170 14.04 18.57 -25.23
CA ARG A 170 13.98 17.97 -26.57
C ARG A 170 14.02 16.44 -26.53
N SER A 171 14.92 15.87 -25.73
CA SER A 171 15.05 14.41 -25.61
C SER A 171 13.79 13.78 -25.00
N CYS A 172 13.19 14.45 -24.00
CA CYS A 172 11.92 14.04 -23.41
C CYS A 172 10.74 14.16 -24.39
N ALA A 173 10.67 15.21 -25.20
CA ALA A 173 9.62 15.37 -26.21
C ALA A 173 9.66 14.25 -27.26
N GLU A 174 10.85 13.91 -27.75
CA GLU A 174 11.04 12.81 -28.72
C GLU A 174 10.73 11.44 -28.09
N LEU A 175 11.08 11.26 -26.81
CA LEU A 175 10.71 10.07 -26.05
C LEU A 175 9.18 9.93 -25.95
N VAL A 176 8.46 11.01 -25.63
CA VAL A 176 6.99 11.05 -25.60
C VAL A 176 6.39 10.64 -26.94
N VAL A 177 6.92 11.18 -28.05
CA VAL A 177 6.48 10.76 -29.40
C VAL A 177 6.70 9.27 -29.62
N SER A 178 7.87 8.75 -29.22
CA SER A 178 8.17 7.32 -29.36
C SER A 178 7.27 6.42 -28.50
N VAL A 179 6.85 6.89 -27.32
CA VAL A 179 5.86 6.18 -26.48
C VAL A 179 4.50 6.16 -27.18
N ALA A 180 4.04 7.29 -27.72
CA ALA A 180 2.78 7.35 -28.47
C ALA A 180 2.78 6.40 -29.68
N GLU A 181 3.88 6.37 -30.45
CA GLU A 181 4.03 5.44 -31.58
C GLU A 181 4.00 3.96 -31.13
N CYS A 182 4.56 3.63 -29.97
CA CYS A 182 4.47 2.30 -29.40
C CYS A 182 3.02 1.95 -29.01
N LEU A 183 2.31 2.87 -28.37
CA LEU A 183 0.91 2.65 -28.00
C LEU A 183 0.03 2.45 -29.23
N ASP A 184 0.21 3.24 -30.29
CA ASP A 184 -0.51 3.06 -31.55
C ASP A 184 -0.26 1.70 -32.21
N LEU A 185 0.98 1.21 -32.15
CA LEU A 185 1.38 -0.01 -32.84
C LEU A 185 0.99 -1.27 -32.06
N TYR A 186 1.20 -1.25 -30.75
CA TYR A 186 1.12 -2.42 -29.88
C TYR A 186 -0.19 -2.46 -29.06
N ALA A 187 -0.86 -1.34 -28.86
CA ALA A 187 -2.17 -1.23 -28.20
C ALA A 187 -3.16 -0.42 -29.07
N PRO A 188 -3.44 -0.88 -30.31
CA PRO A 188 -4.34 -0.16 -31.20
C PRO A 188 -5.72 -0.03 -30.55
N SER A 189 -6.27 1.18 -30.56
CA SER A 189 -7.61 1.49 -30.09
C SER A 189 -8.39 2.11 -31.24
N ASP A 190 -9.63 1.68 -31.42
CA ASP A 190 -10.55 2.26 -32.42
C ASP A 190 -11.03 3.67 -32.02
N SER A 191 -10.71 4.13 -30.79
CA SER A 191 -11.10 5.44 -30.26
C SER A 191 -9.92 6.17 -29.62
N ASP A 192 -9.76 7.45 -29.98
CA ASP A 192 -8.82 8.37 -29.34
C ASP A 192 -9.57 9.60 -28.80
N PRO A 193 -9.37 10.01 -27.52
CA PRO A 193 -8.69 9.31 -26.41
C PRO A 193 -9.65 8.39 -25.63
N MET A 194 -9.16 7.27 -25.11
CA MET A 194 -9.95 6.29 -24.35
C MET A 194 -10.37 6.84 -22.98
N PRO A 195 -11.65 7.15 -22.72
CA PRO A 195 -12.02 7.81 -21.47
C PRO A 195 -12.24 6.82 -20.30
N ALA A 196 -12.47 5.54 -20.59
CA ALA A 196 -12.69 4.49 -19.59
C ALA A 196 -12.28 3.12 -20.14
N TRP A 197 -11.87 2.22 -19.26
CA TRP A 197 -11.53 0.82 -19.57
C TRP A 197 -11.95 -0.10 -18.42
N ASP A 198 -11.94 -1.42 -18.61
CA ASP A 198 -12.13 -2.37 -17.51
C ASP A 198 -11.00 -3.40 -17.47
N SER A 199 -10.96 -4.21 -16.42
CA SER A 199 -9.92 -5.25 -16.28
C SER A 199 -9.90 -6.23 -17.46
N GLY A 200 -11.06 -6.51 -18.09
CA GLY A 200 -11.15 -7.39 -19.24
C GLY A 200 -10.48 -6.82 -20.48
N LEU A 201 -10.72 -5.54 -20.77
CA LEU A 201 -10.05 -4.81 -21.85
C LEU A 201 -8.55 -4.68 -21.61
N ALA A 202 -8.14 -4.34 -20.38
CA ALA A 202 -6.72 -4.23 -20.04
C ALA A 202 -5.98 -5.55 -20.23
N LEU A 203 -6.60 -6.67 -19.83
CA LEU A 203 -6.07 -8.01 -20.04
C LEU A 203 -6.05 -8.38 -21.53
N SER A 204 -7.11 -8.10 -22.29
CA SER A 204 -7.18 -8.47 -23.71
C SER A 204 -6.16 -7.73 -24.57
N ILE A 205 -5.95 -6.43 -24.30
CA ILE A 205 -4.92 -5.63 -24.96
C ILE A 205 -3.54 -6.24 -24.69
N ARG A 206 -3.25 -6.59 -23.43
CA ARG A 206 -1.99 -7.24 -23.07
C ARG A 206 -1.88 -8.59 -23.77
N GLU A 207 -2.86 -9.48 -23.64
CA GLU A 207 -2.83 -10.85 -24.19
C GLU A 207 -2.62 -10.87 -25.71
N ALA A 208 -3.15 -9.88 -26.42
CA ALA A 208 -2.94 -9.73 -27.85
C ALA A 208 -1.48 -9.39 -28.23
N GLU A 209 -0.71 -8.76 -27.33
CA GLU A 209 0.61 -8.23 -27.66
C GLU A 209 1.59 -8.27 -26.47
N ALA A 210 2.33 -9.37 -26.35
CA ALA A 210 3.31 -9.57 -25.28
C ALA A 210 4.44 -8.51 -25.25
N HIS A 211 4.77 -7.87 -26.38
CA HIS A 211 5.81 -6.83 -26.42
C HIS A 211 5.45 -5.56 -25.64
N LEU A 212 4.18 -5.37 -25.25
CA LEU A 212 3.75 -4.28 -24.37
C LEU A 212 4.46 -4.30 -23.02
N ASP A 213 4.81 -5.48 -22.50
CA ASP A 213 5.56 -5.60 -21.24
C ASP A 213 6.91 -4.85 -21.34
N ILE A 214 7.60 -4.93 -22.50
CA ILE A 214 8.85 -4.20 -22.75
C ILE A 214 8.60 -2.69 -22.77
N VAL A 215 7.51 -2.24 -23.41
CA VAL A 215 7.13 -0.82 -23.47
C VAL A 215 6.87 -0.28 -22.06
N VAL A 216 6.09 -1.00 -21.26
CA VAL A 216 5.77 -0.63 -19.87
C VAL A 216 7.03 -0.53 -19.02
N GLU A 217 7.95 -1.49 -19.14
CA GLU A 217 9.19 -1.48 -18.38
C GLU A 217 10.13 -0.32 -18.77
N LEU A 218 10.24 -0.03 -20.08
CA LEU A 218 11.00 1.13 -20.56
C LEU A 218 10.38 2.43 -20.05
N CYS A 219 9.05 2.57 -20.13
CA CYS A 219 8.30 3.71 -19.61
C CYS A 219 8.48 3.88 -18.10
N ALA A 220 8.37 2.80 -17.32
CA ALA A 220 8.51 2.85 -15.87
C ALA A 220 9.88 3.35 -15.43
N ALA A 221 10.92 3.05 -16.22
CA ALA A 221 12.28 3.50 -15.97
C ALA A 221 12.51 4.99 -16.23
N VAL A 222 11.75 5.64 -17.12
CA VAL A 222 12.11 6.97 -17.65
C VAL A 222 11.01 8.03 -17.56
N LEU A 223 9.73 7.66 -17.61
CA LEU A 223 8.66 8.65 -17.74
C LEU A 223 8.52 9.59 -16.53
N HIS A 224 8.89 9.14 -15.33
CA HIS A 224 8.94 9.99 -14.14
C HIS A 224 9.97 11.13 -14.25
N LEU A 225 10.88 11.09 -15.23
CA LEU A 225 11.84 12.15 -15.54
C LEU A 225 11.30 13.15 -16.58
N VAL A 226 10.19 12.83 -17.24
CA VAL A 226 9.56 13.68 -18.25
C VAL A 226 8.73 14.77 -17.56
N PRO A 227 8.89 16.04 -17.94
CA PRO A 227 8.04 17.12 -17.43
C PRO A 227 6.53 16.85 -17.65
N SER A 228 5.69 17.16 -16.66
CA SER A 228 4.24 16.87 -16.71
C SER A 228 3.56 17.50 -17.92
N ASP A 229 3.95 18.71 -18.34
CA ASP A 229 3.43 19.40 -19.53
C ASP A 229 3.63 18.57 -20.80
N GLN A 230 4.80 17.95 -20.97
CA GLN A 230 5.08 17.07 -22.11
C GLN A 230 4.38 15.72 -21.99
N ALA A 231 4.35 15.13 -20.79
CA ALA A 231 3.70 13.85 -20.56
C ALA A 231 2.20 13.88 -20.91
N THR A 232 1.54 15.02 -20.67
CA THR A 232 0.09 15.18 -20.95
C THR A 232 -0.29 15.14 -22.44
N ALA A 233 0.69 15.21 -23.35
CA ALA A 233 0.47 15.00 -24.78
C ALA A 233 0.22 13.52 -25.14
N LEU A 234 0.55 12.58 -24.25
CA LEU A 234 0.26 11.16 -24.42
C LEU A 234 -1.22 10.86 -24.18
N ASP A 235 -1.72 9.77 -24.76
CA ASP A 235 -2.94 9.12 -24.26
C ASP A 235 -2.64 8.43 -22.90
N LEU A 236 -2.71 9.23 -21.83
CA LEU A 236 -2.40 8.80 -20.47
C LEU A 236 -3.36 7.72 -19.98
N SER A 237 -4.60 7.70 -20.47
CA SER A 237 -5.57 6.65 -20.14
C SER A 237 -5.17 5.30 -20.75
N LYS A 238 -4.83 5.29 -22.05
CA LYS A 238 -4.33 4.09 -22.75
C LYS A 238 -3.06 3.56 -22.11
N LEU A 239 -2.11 4.44 -21.78
CA LEU A 239 -0.89 4.03 -21.09
C LEU A 239 -1.18 3.46 -19.69
N THR A 240 -2.11 4.07 -18.94
CA THR A 240 -2.54 3.55 -17.62
C THR A 240 -3.19 2.18 -17.76
N CYS A 241 -4.05 1.98 -18.77
CA CYS A 241 -4.67 0.70 -19.10
C CYS A 241 -3.63 -0.39 -19.39
N VAL A 242 -2.63 -0.10 -20.23
CA VAL A 242 -1.55 -1.05 -20.53
C VAL A 242 -0.72 -1.39 -19.29
N CYS A 243 -0.37 -0.40 -18.46
CA CYS A 243 0.38 -0.62 -17.22
C CYS A 243 -0.42 -1.50 -16.24
N ALA A 244 -1.70 -1.18 -16.02
CA ALA A 244 -2.58 -1.96 -15.16
C ALA A 244 -2.80 -3.38 -15.73
N GLY A 245 -3.01 -3.51 -17.05
CA GLY A 245 -3.15 -4.80 -17.73
C GLY A 245 -1.93 -5.70 -17.57
N SER A 246 -0.72 -5.13 -17.62
CA SER A 246 0.53 -5.88 -17.38
C SER A 246 0.61 -6.43 -15.95
N VAL A 247 0.22 -5.63 -14.96
CA VAL A 247 0.16 -6.05 -13.54
C VAL A 247 -0.93 -7.10 -13.32
N LEU A 248 -2.14 -6.88 -13.84
CA LEU A 248 -3.26 -7.80 -13.70
C LEU A 248 -2.94 -9.13 -14.39
N HIS A 249 -2.35 -9.11 -15.58
CA HIS A 249 -1.94 -10.31 -16.29
C HIS A 249 -0.87 -11.10 -15.53
N LEU A 250 0.15 -10.43 -14.95
CA LEU A 250 1.19 -11.06 -14.14
C LEU A 250 0.59 -11.95 -13.03
N PHE A 251 -0.50 -11.49 -12.41
CA PHE A 251 -1.20 -12.21 -11.35
C PHE A 251 -2.42 -13.01 -11.84
N GLN A 252 -2.56 -13.20 -13.16
CA GLN A 252 -3.70 -13.86 -13.80
C GLN A 252 -5.05 -13.33 -13.29
N ASN A 253 -5.14 -12.02 -13.10
CA ASN A 253 -6.31 -11.34 -12.53
C ASN A 253 -6.78 -11.96 -11.20
N GLY A 254 -5.85 -12.40 -10.35
CA GLY A 254 -6.10 -13.06 -9.07
C GLY A 254 -6.15 -14.59 -9.12
N PHE A 255 -6.15 -15.22 -10.30
CA PHE A 255 -6.20 -16.69 -10.43
C PHE A 255 -4.85 -17.40 -10.37
N CYS A 256 -3.75 -16.68 -10.06
CA CYS A 256 -2.39 -17.22 -10.09
C CYS A 256 -2.14 -18.46 -9.21
N PHE A 257 -3.00 -18.75 -8.23
CA PHE A 257 -2.90 -19.95 -7.37
C PHE A 257 -3.88 -21.07 -7.70
N LYS A 258 -4.64 -20.97 -8.80
CA LYS A 258 -5.62 -21.99 -9.19
C LYS A 258 -4.98 -23.37 -9.47
N LEU A 259 -3.77 -23.36 -10.06
CA LEU A 259 -2.98 -24.57 -10.26
C LEU A 259 -2.57 -25.19 -8.91
N LEU A 260 -2.06 -24.37 -7.99
CA LEU A 260 -1.64 -24.78 -6.65
C LEU A 260 -2.80 -25.37 -5.84
N GLU A 261 -4.00 -24.76 -5.91
CA GLU A 261 -5.23 -25.29 -5.31
C GLU A 261 -5.50 -26.74 -5.74
N SER A 262 -5.33 -27.05 -7.03
CA SER A 262 -5.63 -28.37 -7.59
C SER A 262 -4.53 -29.41 -7.38
N GLU A 263 -3.29 -28.98 -7.14
CA GLU A 263 -2.10 -29.83 -7.10
C GLU A 263 -1.61 -30.16 -5.68
N LEU A 264 -2.03 -29.38 -4.69
CA LEU A 264 -1.64 -29.57 -3.30
C LEU A 264 -2.53 -30.62 -2.60
N VAL A 265 -1.91 -31.57 -1.91
CA VAL A 265 -2.60 -32.65 -1.19
C VAL A 265 -1.97 -32.90 0.17
N LYS A 266 -2.70 -33.54 1.08
CA LYS A 266 -2.14 -34.04 2.35
C LYS A 266 -1.58 -35.44 2.14
N SER A 267 -0.33 -35.65 2.53
CA SER A 267 0.33 -36.95 2.59
C SER A 267 -0.26 -37.82 3.72
N ASP A 268 0.10 -39.11 3.74
CA ASP A 268 -0.29 -40.05 4.79
C ASP A 268 0.20 -39.62 6.19
N LEU A 269 1.28 -38.84 6.25
CA LEU A 269 1.82 -38.21 7.47
C LEU A 269 1.14 -36.87 7.82
N ASN A 270 0.02 -36.54 7.18
CA ASN A 270 -0.72 -35.27 7.30
C ASN A 270 0.09 -34.00 6.95
N HIS A 271 1.27 -34.15 6.33
CA HIS A 271 2.04 -33.04 5.78
C HIS A 271 1.49 -32.63 4.41
N LEU A 272 1.52 -31.34 4.11
CA LEU A 272 1.21 -30.84 2.77
C LEU A 272 2.34 -31.18 1.82
N VAL A 273 1.98 -31.78 0.69
CA VAL A 273 2.87 -32.16 -0.40
C VAL A 273 2.22 -31.81 -1.74
N LEU A 274 3.04 -31.60 -2.77
CA LEU A 274 2.56 -31.50 -4.14
C LEU A 274 2.37 -32.90 -4.74
N LYS A 275 1.41 -33.04 -5.64
CA LYS A 275 1.29 -34.26 -6.46
C LYS A 275 2.59 -34.49 -7.26
N PRO A 276 2.97 -35.76 -7.53
CA PRO A 276 4.20 -36.08 -8.26
C PRO A 276 4.35 -35.38 -9.62
N ASP A 277 3.24 -35.12 -10.32
CA ASP A 277 3.21 -34.44 -11.63
C ASP A 277 2.80 -32.96 -11.55
N ALA A 278 3.01 -32.31 -10.39
CA ALA A 278 2.64 -30.91 -10.19
C ALA A 278 3.40 -29.97 -11.12
N ARG A 279 2.68 -29.08 -11.79
CA ARG A 279 3.22 -28.08 -12.73
C ARG A 279 3.44 -26.73 -12.08
N PHE A 280 2.85 -26.47 -10.92
CA PHE A 280 2.97 -25.19 -10.23
C PHE A 280 4.42 -24.74 -9.98
N PRO A 281 5.37 -25.61 -9.58
CA PRO A 281 6.78 -25.21 -9.42
C PRO A 281 7.39 -24.69 -10.72
N GLN A 282 7.08 -25.34 -11.85
CA GLN A 282 7.55 -24.94 -13.18
C GLN A 282 6.88 -23.65 -13.68
N TYR A 283 5.75 -23.27 -13.09
CA TYR A 283 5.05 -22.03 -13.39
C TYR A 283 5.57 -20.84 -12.57
N ILE A 284 5.75 -21.01 -11.25
CA ILE A 284 6.08 -19.91 -10.33
C ILE A 284 7.53 -19.42 -10.45
N GLU A 285 8.49 -20.30 -10.75
CA GLU A 285 9.89 -19.90 -10.89
C GLU A 285 10.13 -18.97 -12.10
N PRO A 286 9.66 -19.28 -13.33
CA PRO A 286 9.74 -18.33 -14.45
C PRO A 286 8.98 -17.03 -14.22
N LEU A 287 7.87 -17.08 -13.47
CA LEU A 287 7.08 -15.89 -13.16
C LEU A 287 7.86 -14.90 -12.29
N HIS A 288 8.53 -15.37 -11.23
CA HIS A 288 9.39 -14.55 -10.38
C HIS A 288 10.58 -13.96 -11.14
N ASN A 289 11.09 -14.71 -12.13
CA ASN A 289 12.16 -14.27 -13.01
C ASN A 289 11.66 -13.42 -14.19
N SER A 290 10.34 -13.20 -14.30
CA SER A 290 9.79 -12.35 -15.36
C SER A 290 10.14 -10.89 -15.11
N SER A 291 10.35 -10.17 -16.20
CA SER A 291 10.83 -8.78 -16.12
C SER A 291 9.78 -7.84 -15.50
N VAL A 292 8.49 -8.07 -15.78
CA VAL A 292 7.38 -7.35 -15.16
C VAL A 292 7.38 -7.55 -13.63
N TYR A 293 7.63 -8.77 -13.14
CA TYR A 293 7.69 -9.04 -11.70
C TYR A 293 8.85 -8.28 -11.04
N ILE A 294 10.05 -8.32 -11.64
CA ILE A 294 11.24 -7.61 -11.14
C ILE A 294 11.01 -6.09 -11.09
N HIS A 295 10.26 -5.54 -12.03
CA HIS A 295 10.01 -4.09 -12.15
C HIS A 295 8.66 -3.63 -11.60
N LEU A 296 7.92 -4.49 -10.92
CA LEU A 296 6.56 -4.25 -10.46
C LEU A 296 6.41 -2.96 -9.65
N GLY A 297 7.33 -2.69 -8.73
CA GLY A 297 7.31 -1.45 -7.93
C GLY A 297 7.50 -0.17 -8.76
N SER A 298 8.27 -0.24 -9.84
CA SER A 298 8.46 0.89 -10.77
C SER A 298 7.21 1.11 -11.63
N ILE A 299 6.54 0.02 -12.04
CA ILE A 299 5.28 0.07 -12.79
C ILE A 299 4.18 0.67 -11.93
N ALA A 300 4.08 0.26 -10.66
CA ALA A 300 3.12 0.83 -9.71
C ALA A 300 3.32 2.34 -9.52
N LYS A 301 4.58 2.79 -9.39
CA LYS A 301 4.94 4.21 -9.31
C LYS A 301 4.62 4.95 -10.61
N LEU A 302 4.82 4.32 -11.77
CA LEU A 302 4.44 4.90 -13.06
C LEU A 302 2.93 5.15 -13.12
N ILE A 303 2.10 4.15 -12.77
CA ILE A 303 0.64 4.31 -12.71
C ILE A 303 0.28 5.55 -11.87
N GLY A 304 0.88 5.69 -10.69
CA GLY A 304 0.65 6.85 -9.84
C GLY A 304 1.08 8.18 -10.46
N HIS A 305 2.25 8.22 -11.08
CA HIS A 305 2.74 9.40 -11.79
C HIS A 305 1.79 9.81 -12.93
N LEU A 306 1.23 8.85 -13.69
CA LEU A 306 0.25 9.12 -14.74
C LEU A 306 -1.03 9.74 -14.16
N CYS A 307 -1.54 9.21 -13.05
CA CYS A 307 -2.70 9.78 -12.35
C CYS A 307 -2.46 11.24 -11.93
N VAL A 308 -1.28 11.55 -11.40
CA VAL A 308 -0.91 12.93 -11.00
C VAL A 308 -0.81 13.86 -12.21
N CYS A 309 -0.15 13.41 -13.30
CA CYS A 309 -0.07 14.18 -14.55
C CYS A 309 -1.47 14.50 -15.12
N MET A 310 -2.39 13.53 -15.07
CA MET A 310 -3.78 13.75 -15.48
C MET A 310 -4.50 14.76 -14.58
N ALA A 311 -4.28 14.72 -13.26
CA ALA A 311 -4.92 15.63 -12.31
C ALA A 311 -4.46 17.09 -12.47
N GLN A 312 -3.19 17.28 -12.86
CA GLN A 312 -2.58 18.59 -13.10
C GLN A 312 -3.00 19.21 -14.44
N SER A 313 -3.47 18.42 -15.40
CA SER A 313 -3.84 18.88 -16.74
C SER A 313 -5.31 19.23 -16.86
N ASP A 314 -5.61 20.40 -17.43
CA ASP A 314 -7.00 20.83 -17.68
C ASP A 314 -7.72 19.94 -18.71
N PHE A 315 -6.98 19.29 -19.61
CA PHE A 315 -7.55 18.37 -20.60
C PHE A 315 -7.99 17.04 -19.95
N TRP A 316 -7.15 16.50 -19.06
CA TRP A 316 -7.35 15.18 -18.45
C TRP A 316 -8.22 15.23 -17.20
N ARG A 317 -8.24 16.34 -16.46
CA ARG A 317 -9.01 16.50 -15.21
C ARG A 317 -10.48 16.06 -15.35
N PRO A 318 -11.26 16.47 -16.38
CA PRO A 318 -12.65 16.03 -16.54
C PRO A 318 -12.82 14.54 -16.88
N ARG A 319 -11.75 13.86 -17.30
CA ARG A 319 -11.74 12.44 -17.73
C ARG A 319 -11.12 11.53 -16.67
N LEU A 320 -10.59 12.09 -15.59
CA LEU A 320 -9.79 11.34 -14.62
C LEU A 320 -10.63 10.39 -13.78
N TYR A 321 -11.81 10.80 -13.34
CA TYR A 321 -12.64 9.97 -12.45
C TYR A 321 -12.98 8.58 -13.02
N PRO A 322 -13.45 8.44 -14.29
CA PRO A 322 -13.65 7.13 -14.89
C PRO A 322 -12.38 6.27 -14.91
N ILE A 323 -11.21 6.85 -15.22
CA ILE A 323 -9.92 6.14 -15.26
C ILE A 323 -9.52 5.64 -13.86
N LEU A 324 -9.68 6.49 -12.83
CA LEU A 324 -9.43 6.08 -11.44
C LEU A 324 -10.38 4.96 -11.00
N THR A 325 -11.64 5.03 -11.42
CA THR A 325 -12.65 4.00 -11.15
C THR A 325 -12.25 2.67 -11.78
N SER A 326 -11.88 2.68 -13.07
CA SER A 326 -11.35 1.50 -13.79
C SER A 326 -10.17 0.86 -13.07
N LEU A 327 -9.25 1.69 -12.55
CA LEU A 327 -8.08 1.23 -11.81
C LEU A 327 -8.46 0.56 -10.50
N VAL A 328 -9.30 1.21 -9.68
CA VAL A 328 -9.76 0.68 -8.40
C VAL A 328 -10.57 -0.59 -8.59
N ASP A 329 -11.50 -0.63 -9.56
CA ASP A 329 -12.32 -1.80 -9.87
C ASP A 329 -11.48 -2.96 -10.38
N GLY A 330 -10.48 -2.71 -11.23
CA GLY A 330 -9.58 -3.73 -11.74
C GLY A 330 -8.80 -4.44 -10.64
N PHE A 331 -8.17 -3.68 -9.73
CA PHE A 331 -7.49 -4.25 -8.57
C PHE A 331 -8.45 -4.88 -7.55
N GLY A 332 -9.66 -4.30 -7.40
CA GLY A 332 -10.71 -4.84 -6.54
C GLY A 332 -11.22 -6.20 -7.01
N GLN A 333 -11.40 -6.38 -8.32
CA GLN A 333 -11.80 -7.66 -8.92
C GLN A 333 -10.68 -8.70 -8.81
N ALA A 334 -9.44 -8.33 -9.10
CA ALA A 334 -8.29 -9.22 -8.93
C ALA A 334 -8.15 -9.71 -7.48
N SER A 335 -8.36 -8.82 -6.51
CA SER A 335 -8.30 -9.16 -5.08
C SER A 335 -9.42 -10.11 -4.65
N LEU A 336 -10.62 -9.96 -5.22
CA LEU A 336 -11.75 -10.88 -4.99
C LEU A 336 -11.47 -12.28 -5.55
N ASN A 337 -10.98 -12.34 -6.78
CA ASN A 337 -10.60 -13.59 -7.43
C ASN A 337 -9.52 -14.31 -6.62
N LEU A 338 -8.51 -13.55 -6.17
CA LEU A 338 -7.42 -14.05 -5.34
C LEU A 338 -7.91 -14.64 -4.01
N GLU A 339 -8.75 -13.93 -3.27
CA GLU A 339 -9.32 -14.44 -2.02
C GLU A 339 -10.15 -15.70 -2.26
N THR A 340 -10.95 -15.71 -3.33
CA THR A 340 -11.78 -16.87 -3.68
C THR A 340 -10.94 -18.10 -3.98
N THR A 341 -9.84 -17.95 -4.73
CA THR A 341 -8.92 -19.06 -5.04
C THR A 341 -8.09 -19.45 -3.81
N TRP A 342 -7.59 -18.48 -3.04
CA TRP A 342 -6.78 -18.74 -1.85
C TRP A 342 -7.57 -19.46 -0.76
N SER A 343 -8.83 -19.08 -0.53
CA SER A 343 -9.69 -19.71 0.49
C SER A 343 -9.96 -21.20 0.26
N ARG A 344 -9.81 -21.67 -0.97
CA ARG A 344 -9.92 -23.09 -1.34
C ARG A 344 -8.58 -23.84 -1.29
N CYS A 345 -7.47 -23.12 -1.28
CA CYS A 345 -6.14 -23.72 -1.23
C CYS A 345 -5.83 -24.24 0.18
N LEU A 346 -5.29 -25.45 0.29
CA LEU A 346 -4.94 -26.05 1.59
C LEU A 346 -3.86 -25.26 2.34
N LEU A 347 -2.99 -24.53 1.63
CA LEU A 347 -1.99 -23.65 2.26
C LEU A 347 -2.62 -22.52 3.08
N SER A 348 -3.84 -22.09 2.75
CA SER A 348 -4.53 -21.04 3.51
C SER A 348 -4.92 -21.48 4.93
N GLN A 349 -4.92 -22.80 5.19
CA GLN A 349 -5.33 -23.39 6.47
C GLN A 349 -4.16 -23.76 7.37
N VAL A 350 -2.92 -23.66 6.87
CA VAL A 350 -1.70 -24.00 7.62
C VAL A 350 -1.50 -23.04 8.78
N LYS A 351 -1.25 -23.58 9.97
CA LYS A 351 -0.94 -22.79 11.17
C LYS A 351 0.55 -22.78 11.45
N GLU A 352 1.21 -23.93 11.27
CA GLU A 352 2.62 -24.11 11.58
C GLU A 352 3.40 -24.61 10.36
N ASP A 353 4.63 -24.13 10.19
CA ASP A 353 5.52 -24.54 9.09
C ASP A 353 5.90 -26.03 9.14
N THR A 354 5.70 -26.69 10.29
CA THR A 354 5.86 -28.14 10.47
C THR A 354 4.85 -28.97 9.69
N GLU A 355 3.67 -28.39 9.39
CA GLU A 355 2.64 -29.03 8.56
C GLU A 355 3.04 -29.08 7.07
N ILE A 356 4.09 -28.36 6.69
CA ILE A 356 4.58 -28.25 5.31
C ILE A 356 5.79 -29.17 5.13
N ALA A 357 5.73 -30.08 4.16
CA ALA A 357 6.90 -30.91 3.85
C ALA A 357 8.10 -30.06 3.42
N SER A 358 9.31 -30.42 3.89
CA SER A 358 10.54 -29.66 3.64
C SER A 358 10.80 -29.39 2.15
N GLU A 359 10.43 -30.31 1.27
CA GLU A 359 10.59 -30.22 -0.19
C GLU A 359 9.80 -29.06 -0.82
N ILE A 360 8.64 -28.70 -0.26
CA ILE A 360 7.77 -27.65 -0.83
C ILE A 360 7.93 -26.28 -0.15
N GLN A 361 8.72 -26.18 0.92
CA GLN A 361 8.97 -24.92 1.63
C GLN A 361 9.52 -23.78 0.74
N PRO A 362 10.46 -24.02 -0.21
CA PRO A 362 10.91 -22.98 -1.14
C PRO A 362 9.77 -22.43 -2.02
N ILE A 363 8.87 -23.31 -2.45
CA ILE A 363 7.71 -22.95 -3.28
C ILE A 363 6.71 -22.15 -2.46
N THR A 364 6.41 -22.56 -1.22
CA THR A 364 5.55 -21.79 -0.31
C THR A 364 6.13 -20.38 -0.04
N THR A 365 7.44 -20.27 0.11
CA THR A 365 8.13 -18.98 0.25
C THR A 365 7.90 -18.09 -0.97
N GLN A 366 8.00 -18.65 -2.18
CA GLN A 366 7.71 -17.95 -3.43
C GLN A 366 6.25 -17.54 -3.55
N VAL A 367 5.30 -18.41 -3.17
CA VAL A 367 3.86 -18.10 -3.10
C VAL A 367 3.61 -16.91 -2.19
N TRP A 368 4.28 -16.89 -1.04
CA TRP A 368 4.15 -15.79 -0.10
C TRP A 368 4.72 -14.50 -0.67
N HIS A 369 5.89 -14.52 -1.31
CA HIS A 369 6.42 -13.35 -2.02
C HIS A 369 5.48 -12.80 -3.11
N MET A 370 4.76 -13.67 -3.82
CA MET A 370 3.72 -13.23 -4.76
C MET A 370 2.56 -12.52 -4.05
N LEU A 371 2.01 -13.11 -2.99
CA LEU A 371 0.94 -12.49 -2.20
C LEU A 371 1.34 -11.11 -1.65
N LYS A 372 2.58 -11.00 -1.13
CA LYS A 372 3.16 -9.72 -0.69
C LYS A 372 3.23 -8.71 -1.85
N SER A 373 3.70 -9.14 -3.01
CA SER A 373 3.87 -8.28 -4.18
C SER A 373 2.53 -7.77 -4.73
N ILE A 374 1.48 -8.59 -4.71
CA ILE A 374 0.12 -8.16 -5.03
C ILE A 374 -0.33 -7.08 -4.06
N LEU A 375 -0.21 -7.33 -2.74
CA LEU A 375 -0.59 -6.35 -1.71
C LEU A 375 0.14 -5.02 -1.88
N PHE A 376 1.46 -5.03 -2.01
CA PHE A 376 2.25 -3.80 -2.15
C PHE A 376 1.89 -3.02 -3.42
N THR A 377 1.66 -3.71 -4.53
CA THR A 377 1.30 -3.07 -5.79
C THR A 377 -0.07 -2.40 -5.71
N THR A 378 -1.05 -3.12 -5.15
CA THR A 378 -2.38 -2.57 -4.91
C THR A 378 -2.33 -1.37 -3.96
N VAL A 379 -1.56 -1.44 -2.87
CA VAL A 379 -1.39 -0.31 -1.95
C VAL A 379 -0.79 0.90 -2.64
N LEU A 380 0.28 0.75 -3.43
CA LEU A 380 0.92 1.86 -4.14
C LEU A 380 -0.02 2.49 -5.18
N ALA A 381 -0.78 1.68 -5.92
CA ALA A 381 -1.78 2.17 -6.85
C ALA A 381 -2.88 2.95 -6.11
N SER A 382 -3.45 2.39 -5.04
CA SER A 382 -4.49 3.03 -4.22
C SER A 382 -4.01 4.33 -3.56
N GLN A 383 -2.77 4.39 -3.06
CA GLN A 383 -2.19 5.62 -2.53
C GLN A 383 -2.15 6.73 -3.57
N SER A 384 -1.80 6.38 -4.81
CA SER A 384 -1.74 7.37 -5.89
C SER A 384 -3.12 7.93 -6.23
N VAL A 385 -4.16 7.07 -6.18
CA VAL A 385 -5.55 7.51 -6.32
C VAL A 385 -5.94 8.45 -5.18
N LEU A 386 -5.59 8.12 -3.93
CA LEU A 386 -5.87 8.95 -2.76
C LEU A 386 -5.13 10.29 -2.81
N ASP A 387 -3.87 10.30 -3.22
CA ASP A 387 -3.11 11.55 -3.39
C ASP A 387 -3.77 12.46 -4.43
N VAL A 388 -4.33 11.90 -5.51
CA VAL A 388 -5.12 12.67 -6.48
C VAL A 388 -6.38 13.26 -5.85
N ILE A 389 -7.13 12.47 -5.08
CA ILE A 389 -8.36 12.91 -4.41
C ILE A 389 -8.06 14.03 -3.40
N ILE A 390 -7.01 13.85 -2.59
CA ILE A 390 -6.68 14.74 -1.47
C ILE A 390 -6.04 16.05 -1.96
N TYR A 391 -5.14 15.99 -2.95
CA TYR A 391 -4.30 17.14 -3.29
C TYR A 391 -4.71 17.91 -4.57
N TYR A 392 -5.52 17.32 -5.47
CA TYR A 392 -5.66 17.88 -6.82
C TYR A 392 -7.04 18.41 -7.21
N SER A 393 -8.05 18.40 -6.33
CA SER A 393 -9.44 18.87 -6.60
C SER A 393 -10.01 18.39 -7.95
N ALA A 394 -9.46 17.30 -8.49
CA ALA A 394 -9.75 16.78 -9.81
C ALA A 394 -10.98 15.85 -9.82
N VAL A 395 -11.43 15.48 -8.62
CA VAL A 395 -12.50 14.55 -8.34
C VAL A 395 -13.43 15.23 -7.34
N THR A 396 -14.74 15.10 -7.54
CA THR A 396 -15.71 15.66 -6.59
C THR A 396 -15.66 14.91 -5.26
N PRO A 397 -16.08 15.51 -4.13
CA PRO A 397 -16.09 14.83 -2.84
C PRO A 397 -16.87 13.51 -2.85
N ARG A 398 -18.02 13.47 -3.55
CA ARG A 398 -18.82 12.25 -3.70
C ARG A 398 -18.07 11.14 -4.43
N GLU A 399 -17.41 11.47 -5.53
CA GLU A 399 -16.60 10.55 -6.31
C GLU A 399 -15.38 10.05 -5.51
N GLY A 400 -14.74 10.94 -4.74
CA GLY A 400 -13.65 10.58 -3.83
C GLY A 400 -14.07 9.57 -2.77
N LYS A 401 -15.29 9.71 -2.22
CA LYS A 401 -15.87 8.73 -1.27
C LYS A 401 -16.12 7.37 -1.92
N LEU A 402 -16.62 7.33 -3.15
CA LEU A 402 -16.83 6.08 -3.88
C LEU A 402 -15.50 5.34 -4.16
N LEU A 403 -14.48 6.06 -4.63
CA LEU A 403 -13.14 5.50 -4.85
C LEU A 403 -12.52 4.99 -3.55
N SER A 404 -12.62 5.77 -2.46
CA SER A 404 -12.07 5.39 -1.15
C SER A 404 -12.76 4.16 -0.58
N LYS A 405 -14.08 4.04 -0.75
CA LYS A 405 -14.83 2.83 -0.41
C LYS A 405 -14.33 1.62 -1.22
N GLY A 406 -14.13 1.77 -2.53
CA GLY A 406 -13.59 0.69 -3.39
C GLY A 406 -12.19 0.23 -2.96
N ILE A 407 -11.32 1.17 -2.58
CA ILE A 407 -10.00 0.89 -2.02
C ILE A 407 -10.11 0.10 -0.70
N LEU A 408 -10.97 0.54 0.22
CA LEU A 408 -11.17 -0.13 1.51
C LEU A 408 -11.77 -1.53 1.36
N MET A 409 -12.66 -1.75 0.40
CA MET A 409 -13.17 -3.10 0.08
C MET A 409 -12.09 -3.99 -0.52
N THR A 410 -11.19 -3.42 -1.34
CA THR A 410 -10.04 -4.12 -1.91
C THR A 410 -9.06 -4.57 -0.81
N PHE A 411 -8.72 -3.67 0.11
CA PHE A 411 -7.87 -4.01 1.26
C PHE A 411 -8.52 -5.02 2.20
N CYS A 412 -9.85 -5.00 2.33
CA CYS A 412 -10.58 -6.02 3.09
C CYS A 412 -10.35 -7.42 2.51
N ARG A 413 -10.43 -7.57 1.18
CA ARG A 413 -10.17 -8.84 0.46
C ARG A 413 -8.73 -9.32 0.60
N LEU A 414 -7.78 -8.40 0.82
CA LEU A 414 -6.36 -8.72 1.06
C LEU A 414 -5.98 -8.76 2.55
N SER A 415 -6.95 -8.65 3.47
CA SER A 415 -6.70 -8.60 4.91
C SER A 415 -6.00 -9.84 5.45
N PHE A 416 -6.24 -11.01 4.84
CA PHE A 416 -5.54 -12.26 5.19
C PHE A 416 -4.03 -12.20 4.90
N VAL A 417 -3.61 -11.33 3.98
CA VAL A 417 -2.19 -11.08 3.69
C VAL A 417 -1.64 -10.05 4.67
N SER A 418 -2.36 -8.95 4.89
CA SER A 418 -1.86 -7.82 5.66
C SER A 418 -1.69 -8.12 7.15
N THR A 419 -2.56 -8.93 7.76
CA THR A 419 -2.45 -9.31 9.18
C THR A 419 -1.15 -10.04 9.50
N LYS A 420 -0.55 -10.73 8.53
CA LYS A 420 0.75 -11.40 8.69
C LYS A 420 1.93 -10.44 8.79
N PHE A 421 1.74 -9.15 8.51
CA PHE A 421 2.74 -8.09 8.70
C PHE A 421 2.54 -7.32 10.01
N GLY A 422 1.76 -7.89 10.93
CA GLY A 422 1.27 -7.20 12.12
C GLY A 422 -0.06 -6.49 11.84
N ALA A 423 -0.91 -6.39 12.85
CA ALA A 423 -2.17 -5.67 12.74
C ALA A 423 -1.96 -4.21 12.32
N LEU A 424 -2.88 -3.66 11.52
CA LEU A 424 -2.86 -2.27 11.03
C LEU A 424 -2.69 -1.24 12.17
N THR A 425 -3.14 -1.59 13.37
CA THR A 425 -3.15 -0.76 14.58
C THR A 425 -2.04 -1.10 15.58
N ALA A 426 -1.26 -2.16 15.36
CA ALA A 426 -0.19 -2.54 16.29
C ALA A 426 0.99 -1.54 16.21
N GLU A 427 1.57 -1.21 17.37
CA GLU A 427 2.82 -0.43 17.45
C GLU A 427 3.95 -1.20 16.76
N GLY A 428 4.55 -0.61 15.72
CA GLY A 428 5.55 -1.27 14.88
C GLY A 428 5.02 -2.34 13.91
N GLY A 429 3.74 -2.70 13.97
CA GLY A 429 3.08 -3.60 13.01
C GLY A 429 2.50 -2.84 11.81
N GLY A 430 2.39 -3.49 10.64
CA GLY A 430 1.95 -2.88 9.38
C GLY A 430 2.96 -1.87 8.81
N PHE A 431 3.16 -1.88 7.48
CA PHE A 431 4.08 -0.94 6.84
C PHE A 431 3.42 0.44 6.63
N SER A 432 4.25 1.50 6.66
CA SER A 432 3.83 2.90 6.63
C SER A 432 2.89 3.24 5.48
N GLU A 433 3.14 2.67 4.32
CA GLU A 433 2.42 2.95 3.10
C GLU A 433 1.00 2.38 3.17
N MET A 434 0.82 1.17 3.71
CA MET A 434 -0.52 0.61 3.91
C MET A 434 -1.30 1.40 4.94
N LYS A 435 -0.69 1.80 6.06
CA LYS A 435 -1.36 2.65 7.06
C LYS A 435 -1.82 3.97 6.45
N ARG A 436 -0.94 4.65 5.70
CA ARG A 436 -1.27 5.88 4.99
C ARG A 436 -2.43 5.70 4.01
N ALA A 437 -2.42 4.61 3.24
CA ALA A 437 -3.50 4.34 2.27
C ALA A 437 -4.83 4.01 2.97
N PHE A 438 -4.78 3.19 4.01
CA PHE A 438 -5.94 2.75 4.78
C PHE A 438 -6.60 3.92 5.53
N PHE A 439 -5.83 4.64 6.35
CA PHE A 439 -6.36 5.79 7.09
C PHE A 439 -6.70 6.95 6.16
N GLY A 440 -5.91 7.21 5.12
CA GLY A 440 -6.25 8.23 4.13
C GLY A 440 -7.58 7.95 3.42
N ALA A 441 -7.89 6.69 3.10
CA ALA A 441 -9.19 6.33 2.53
C ALA A 441 -10.33 6.48 3.54
N LEU A 442 -10.12 6.14 4.83
CA LEU A 442 -11.11 6.36 5.88
C LEU A 442 -11.36 7.85 6.11
N ASP A 443 -10.31 8.67 6.12
CA ASP A 443 -10.40 10.12 6.29
C ASP A 443 -11.21 10.75 5.16
N VAL A 444 -10.93 10.39 3.90
CA VAL A 444 -11.72 10.85 2.74
C VAL A 444 -13.19 10.42 2.86
N LEU A 445 -13.44 9.20 3.34
CA LEU A 445 -14.80 8.69 3.52
C LEU A 445 -15.56 9.44 4.64
N ALA A 446 -14.88 9.74 5.73
CA ALA A 446 -15.44 10.43 6.90
C ALA A 446 -15.52 11.96 6.72
N PHE A 447 -14.83 12.52 5.74
CA PHE A 447 -14.80 13.96 5.50
C PHE A 447 -16.14 14.48 4.97
N ASN A 448 -16.77 15.41 5.69
CA ASN A 448 -18.00 16.08 5.27
C ASN A 448 -17.70 17.48 4.73
N TYR A 449 -17.92 17.69 3.43
CA TYR A 449 -17.55 18.91 2.72
C TYR A 449 -18.55 20.07 2.92
N ASP A 450 -19.79 19.76 3.32
CA ASP A 450 -20.89 20.73 3.36
C ASP A 450 -21.55 20.73 4.73
N ASP A 451 -21.14 21.65 5.59
CA ASP A 451 -21.69 21.88 6.95
C ASP A 451 -23.19 22.23 6.92
N LYS A 452 -23.73 22.51 5.72
CA LYS A 452 -25.14 22.89 5.48
C LYS A 452 -25.97 21.77 4.87
N ASP A 453 -25.35 20.72 4.32
CA ASP A 453 -26.09 19.58 3.79
C ASP A 453 -26.35 18.60 4.94
N THR A 454 -27.47 18.84 5.63
CA THR A 454 -27.99 17.95 6.68
C THR A 454 -28.48 16.60 6.15
N THR A 455 -28.30 16.30 4.85
CA THR A 455 -28.51 14.96 4.34
C THR A 455 -27.37 14.08 4.87
N GLY A 456 -27.67 13.30 5.91
CA GLY A 456 -26.68 12.49 6.62
C GLY A 456 -25.88 11.65 5.64
N ASP A 457 -24.61 11.98 5.45
CA ASP A 457 -23.70 11.21 4.64
C ASP A 457 -23.63 9.79 5.20
N GLN A 458 -24.15 8.83 4.44
CA GLN A 458 -24.16 7.43 4.81
C GLN A 458 -22.93 6.69 4.28
N SER A 459 -21.90 7.37 3.77
CA SER A 459 -20.74 6.70 3.16
C SER A 459 -20.02 5.77 4.14
N CYS A 460 -19.77 6.22 5.38
CA CYS A 460 -19.21 5.39 6.45
C CYS A 460 -20.15 4.24 6.84
N ALA A 461 -21.46 4.52 6.97
CA ALA A 461 -22.46 3.50 7.29
C ALA A 461 -22.54 2.41 6.20
N ASN A 462 -22.56 2.82 4.93
CA ASN A 462 -22.59 1.94 3.77
C ASN A 462 -21.34 1.06 3.69
N LEU A 463 -20.15 1.59 4.05
CA LEU A 463 -18.95 0.76 4.17
C LEU A 463 -19.13 -0.33 5.23
N VAL A 464 -19.56 0.03 6.45
CA VAL A 464 -19.72 -0.94 7.55
C VAL A 464 -20.77 -2.00 7.23
N ILE A 465 -21.89 -1.60 6.61
CA ILE A 465 -22.93 -2.51 6.15
C ILE A 465 -22.40 -3.49 5.09
N ASP A 466 -21.66 -2.99 4.10
CA ASP A 466 -21.10 -3.82 3.03
C ASP A 466 -20.04 -4.79 3.58
N LEU A 467 -19.16 -4.32 4.47
CA LEU A 467 -18.17 -5.18 5.12
C LEU A 467 -18.83 -6.29 5.96
N SER A 468 -19.90 -5.96 6.70
CA SER A 468 -20.67 -6.93 7.49
C SER A 468 -21.39 -7.95 6.60
N SER A 469 -21.94 -7.50 5.46
CA SER A 469 -22.56 -8.37 4.46
C SER A 469 -21.54 -9.34 3.84
N GLU A 470 -20.38 -8.86 3.41
CA GLU A 470 -19.29 -9.70 2.88
C GLU A 470 -18.81 -10.71 3.95
N LEU A 471 -18.62 -10.28 5.19
CA LEU A 471 -18.21 -11.14 6.30
C LEU A 471 -19.24 -12.24 6.59
N THR A 472 -20.53 -11.89 6.60
CA THR A 472 -21.62 -12.84 6.81
C THR A 472 -21.68 -13.88 5.70
N ASN A 473 -21.49 -13.46 4.45
CA ASN A 473 -21.44 -14.37 3.31
C ASN A 473 -20.23 -15.30 3.40
N LEU A 474 -19.05 -14.78 3.76
CA LEU A 474 -17.84 -15.58 3.92
C LEU A 474 -17.97 -16.61 5.05
N GLY A 475 -18.57 -16.23 6.18
CA GLY A 475 -18.81 -17.12 7.33
C GLY A 475 -19.79 -18.26 7.06
N ARG A 476 -20.50 -18.27 5.93
CA ARG A 476 -21.31 -19.44 5.50
C ARG A 476 -20.47 -20.55 4.89
N PHE A 477 -19.27 -20.21 4.39
CA PHE A 477 -18.40 -21.14 3.67
C PHE A 477 -17.13 -21.50 4.45
N LEU A 478 -16.66 -20.60 5.31
CA LEU A 478 -15.44 -20.77 6.08
C LEU A 478 -15.74 -20.86 7.58
N ASP A 479 -15.03 -21.77 8.25
CA ASP A 479 -15.07 -21.89 9.71
C ASP A 479 -14.48 -20.65 10.40
N SER A 480 -14.95 -20.36 11.61
CA SER A 480 -14.46 -19.24 12.45
C SER A 480 -12.97 -19.34 12.79
N TYR A 481 -12.37 -20.53 12.66
CA TYR A 481 -10.94 -20.74 12.89
C TYR A 481 -10.07 -20.43 11.65
N ASN A 482 -10.67 -20.23 10.47
CA ASN A 482 -9.96 -20.00 9.23
C ASN A 482 -9.21 -18.65 9.26
N PRO A 483 -7.91 -18.59 8.88
CA PRO A 483 -7.12 -17.36 8.91
C PRO A 483 -7.71 -16.21 8.07
N ILE A 484 -8.37 -16.51 6.94
CA ILE A 484 -8.99 -15.50 6.08
C ILE A 484 -10.19 -14.87 6.79
N TRP A 485 -11.05 -15.71 7.36
CA TRP A 485 -12.20 -15.24 8.13
C TRP A 485 -11.75 -14.37 9.31
N LYS A 486 -10.73 -14.82 10.05
CA LYS A 486 -10.13 -14.05 11.14
C LYS A 486 -9.62 -12.69 10.67
N GLY A 487 -8.87 -12.65 9.56
CA GLY A 487 -8.38 -11.40 8.98
C GLY A 487 -9.50 -10.43 8.61
N ARG A 488 -10.60 -10.94 8.07
CA ARG A 488 -11.79 -10.16 7.72
C ARG A 488 -12.50 -9.59 8.96
N VAL A 489 -12.60 -10.36 10.04
CA VAL A 489 -13.18 -9.87 11.31
C VAL A 489 -12.30 -8.76 11.90
N VAL A 490 -10.97 -8.96 11.98
CA VAL A 490 -10.05 -7.92 12.47
C VAL A 490 -10.18 -6.66 11.63
N TYR A 491 -10.17 -6.80 10.30
CA TYR A 491 -10.31 -5.67 9.39
C TYR A 491 -11.64 -4.92 9.58
N PHE A 492 -12.76 -5.64 9.70
CA PHE A 492 -14.07 -5.06 10.00
C PHE A 492 -14.05 -4.26 11.31
N LEU A 493 -13.50 -4.84 12.37
CA LEU A 493 -13.45 -4.21 13.69
C LEU A 493 -12.59 -2.95 13.67
N VAL A 494 -11.38 -3.01 13.07
CA VAL A 494 -10.49 -1.85 12.95
C VAL A 494 -11.11 -0.72 12.11
N CYS A 495 -11.74 -1.04 10.98
CA CYS A 495 -12.48 -0.04 10.19
C CYS A 495 -13.59 0.61 11.02
N THR A 496 -14.39 -0.23 11.70
CA THR A 496 -15.54 0.22 12.48
C THR A 496 -15.13 1.12 13.64
N GLU A 497 -14.05 0.78 14.34
CA GLU A 497 -13.47 1.59 15.41
C GLU A 497 -13.20 3.03 14.97
N HIS A 498 -12.62 3.21 13.78
CA HIS A 498 -12.22 4.53 13.28
C HIS A 498 -13.40 5.37 12.78
N VAL A 499 -14.47 4.74 12.30
CA VAL A 499 -15.65 5.46 11.74
C VAL A 499 -16.83 5.50 12.70
N ILE A 500 -16.70 4.96 13.91
CA ILE A 500 -17.82 4.76 14.85
C ILE A 500 -18.60 6.04 15.15
N SER A 501 -17.91 7.19 15.22
CA SER A 501 -18.52 8.49 15.50
C SER A 501 -19.40 9.02 14.35
N GLN A 502 -19.24 8.46 13.15
CA GLN A 502 -20.03 8.81 11.95
C GLN A 502 -21.20 7.83 11.73
N LEU A 503 -21.35 6.79 12.56
CA LEU A 503 -22.40 5.80 12.42
C LEU A 503 -23.67 6.19 13.20
N SER A 504 -24.83 5.83 12.65
CA SER A 504 -26.09 5.96 13.38
C SER A 504 -26.22 4.87 14.46
N GLU A 505 -26.97 5.15 15.52
CA GLU A 505 -27.26 4.17 16.59
C GLU A 505 -27.85 2.87 16.02
N GLN A 506 -28.68 2.97 14.98
CA GLN A 506 -29.26 1.81 14.31
C GLN A 506 -28.20 0.90 13.68
N VAL A 507 -27.22 1.47 12.97
CA VAL A 507 -26.13 0.69 12.37
C VAL A 507 -25.26 0.06 13.46
N ILE A 508 -24.99 0.79 14.55
CA ILE A 508 -24.23 0.26 15.68
C ILE A 508 -24.96 -0.96 16.28
N VAL A 509 -26.26 -0.83 16.55
CA VAL A 509 -27.04 -1.88 17.20
C VAL A 509 -27.31 -3.08 16.30
N ASP A 510 -27.71 -2.84 15.05
CA ASP A 510 -28.18 -3.90 14.15
C ASP A 510 -27.03 -4.59 13.41
N VAL A 511 -25.89 -3.90 13.19
CA VAL A 511 -24.78 -4.40 12.36
C VAL A 511 -23.51 -4.64 13.16
N VAL A 512 -23.08 -3.65 13.98
CA VAL A 512 -21.77 -3.71 14.65
C VAL A 512 -21.81 -4.61 15.89
N LEU A 513 -22.74 -4.36 16.82
CA LEU A 513 -22.81 -5.08 18.09
C LEU A 513 -22.93 -6.60 17.96
N PRO A 514 -23.73 -7.16 17.03
CA PRO A 514 -23.83 -8.61 16.88
C PRO A 514 -22.51 -9.29 16.53
N ILE A 515 -21.59 -8.59 15.87
CA ILE A 515 -20.24 -9.09 15.54
C ILE A 515 -19.33 -8.91 16.76
N VAL A 516 -19.29 -7.69 17.34
CA VAL A 516 -18.44 -7.38 18.50
C VAL A 516 -18.72 -8.32 19.67
N GLN A 517 -19.99 -8.52 20.04
CA GLN A 517 -20.39 -9.31 21.20
C GLN A 517 -19.94 -10.77 21.13
N ARG A 518 -19.83 -11.36 19.93
CA ARG A 518 -19.35 -12.74 19.74
C ARG A 518 -17.88 -12.91 20.16
N HIS A 519 -17.12 -11.83 20.17
CA HIS A 519 -15.66 -11.87 20.32
C HIS A 519 -15.13 -11.24 21.61
N LEU A 520 -15.98 -10.56 22.40
CA LEU A 520 -15.60 -9.94 23.68
C LEU A 520 -15.17 -10.92 24.79
N SER A 521 -15.30 -12.23 24.56
CA SER A 521 -14.89 -13.27 25.51
C SER A 521 -14.13 -14.42 24.83
N ASP A 522 -13.80 -14.29 23.55
CA ASP A 522 -13.10 -15.33 22.78
C ASP A 522 -11.58 -15.13 22.85
N ILE A 523 -10.92 -15.83 23.77
CA ILE A 523 -9.48 -15.69 24.02
C ILE A 523 -8.65 -16.44 22.95
N HIS A 524 -9.26 -17.33 22.16
CA HIS A 524 -8.54 -18.16 21.19
C HIS A 524 -7.96 -17.37 20.02
N ASN A 525 -8.40 -16.12 19.83
CA ASN A 525 -7.80 -15.21 18.87
C ASN A 525 -7.58 -13.84 19.51
N ARG A 526 -6.37 -13.63 20.04
CA ARG A 526 -5.98 -12.41 20.74
C ARG A 526 -6.25 -11.14 19.94
N GLU A 527 -5.93 -11.13 18.64
CA GLU A 527 -6.11 -9.95 17.80
C GLU A 527 -7.59 -9.57 17.62
N VAL A 528 -8.45 -10.57 17.34
CA VAL A 528 -9.90 -10.33 17.20
C VAL A 528 -10.52 -9.91 18.52
N TYR A 529 -10.10 -10.53 19.62
CA TYR A 529 -10.53 -10.21 20.98
C TYR A 529 -10.20 -8.75 21.34
N GLU A 530 -8.94 -8.34 21.16
CA GLU A 530 -8.50 -6.97 21.46
C GLU A 530 -9.19 -5.95 20.57
N ALA A 531 -9.34 -6.22 19.27
CA ALA A 531 -10.06 -5.35 18.35
C ALA A 531 -11.54 -5.19 18.72
N ALA A 532 -12.21 -6.26 19.20
CA ALA A 532 -13.60 -6.21 19.63
C ALA A 532 -13.77 -5.33 20.88
N HIS A 533 -12.84 -5.43 21.83
CA HIS A 533 -12.79 -4.54 22.99
C HIS A 533 -12.55 -3.09 22.56
N SER A 534 -11.64 -2.85 21.61
CA SER A 534 -11.38 -1.49 21.10
C SER A 534 -12.63 -0.84 20.50
N VAL A 535 -13.37 -1.57 19.65
CA VAL A 535 -14.65 -1.09 19.08
C VAL A 535 -15.66 -0.78 20.19
N MET A 536 -15.77 -1.64 21.20
CA MET A 536 -16.71 -1.39 22.31
C MET A 536 -16.37 -0.12 23.08
N LEU A 537 -15.08 0.15 23.31
CA LEU A 537 -14.63 1.39 23.94
C LEU A 537 -14.83 2.60 23.03
N ALA A 538 -14.62 2.45 21.72
CA ALA A 538 -14.86 3.49 20.74
C ALA A 538 -16.36 3.85 20.65
N ILE A 539 -17.25 2.86 20.78
CA ILE A 539 -18.70 3.09 20.98
C ILE A 539 -18.90 3.99 22.20
N PHE A 540 -18.38 3.63 23.38
CA PHE A 540 -18.57 4.45 24.58
C PHE A 540 -17.98 5.87 24.47
N ALA A 541 -16.82 6.02 23.83
CA ALA A 541 -16.14 7.29 23.64
C ALA A 541 -16.88 8.22 22.65
N ALA A 542 -17.42 7.68 21.55
CA ALA A 542 -18.19 8.47 20.59
C ALA A 542 -19.44 9.11 21.21
N HIS A 543 -20.00 8.48 22.24
CA HIS A 543 -21.17 8.99 22.96
C HIS A 543 -20.82 10.05 24.01
N GLU A 544 -19.56 10.12 24.47
CA GLU A 544 -19.09 11.15 25.41
C GLU A 544 -19.04 12.54 24.75
N ASN A 545 -18.66 12.59 23.47
CA ASN A 545 -18.37 13.84 22.74
C ASN A 545 -19.60 14.51 22.09
N GLN A 546 -20.78 13.89 22.13
CA GLN A 546 -22.00 14.47 21.55
C GLN A 546 -22.66 15.44 22.54
N HIS A 547 -22.36 16.73 22.40
CA HIS A 547 -22.99 17.78 23.21
C HIS A 547 -24.51 17.82 23.01
N SER A 548 -25.23 17.76 24.14
CA SER A 548 -26.69 17.75 24.29
C SER A 548 -27.44 18.86 23.53
N LEU A 549 -27.76 18.64 22.26
CA LEU A 549 -28.94 19.22 21.62
C LEU A 549 -30.14 18.31 21.87
N VAL A 550 -31.26 18.90 22.28
CA VAL A 550 -32.48 18.20 22.79
C VAL A 550 -33.05 17.18 21.80
N ALA A 551 -32.76 17.29 20.51
CA ALA A 551 -33.20 16.35 19.47
C ALA A 551 -32.38 15.03 19.43
N ASP A 552 -31.12 15.01 19.90
CA ASP A 552 -30.29 13.79 19.90
C ASP A 552 -30.52 12.90 21.13
N ARG A 553 -31.17 13.39 22.21
CA ARG A 553 -31.51 12.57 23.39
C ARG A 553 -32.34 11.32 23.06
N LEU A 554 -33.08 11.31 21.95
CA LEU A 554 -33.87 10.15 21.50
C LEU A 554 -33.03 9.11 20.74
N LYS A 555 -31.87 9.46 20.19
CA LYS A 555 -30.89 8.52 19.59
C LYS A 555 -29.91 7.93 20.62
N LEU A 556 -30.14 8.18 21.91
CA LEU A 556 -29.18 8.02 23.01
C LEU A 556 -29.66 7.00 24.06
N GLN A 557 -30.61 6.12 23.73
CA GLN A 557 -31.24 5.24 24.72
C GLN A 557 -30.66 3.83 24.76
N ARG A 558 -30.14 3.27 23.66
CA ARG A 558 -29.79 1.84 23.62
C ARG A 558 -28.35 1.56 24.02
N THR A 559 -27.40 2.47 23.76
CA THR A 559 -25.98 2.23 24.07
C THR A 559 -25.71 2.11 25.58
N HIS A 560 -26.43 2.87 26.42
CA HIS A 560 -26.30 2.76 27.88
C HIS A 560 -26.87 1.44 28.43
N LEU A 561 -27.74 0.75 27.69
CA LEU A 561 -28.22 -0.60 28.04
C LEU A 561 -27.11 -1.64 27.93
N LEU A 562 -26.00 -1.32 27.25
CA LEU A 562 -24.84 -2.21 27.12
C LEU A 562 -23.94 -2.17 28.35
N VAL A 563 -24.03 -1.12 29.18
CA VAL A 563 -23.15 -0.92 30.35
C VAL A 563 -23.21 -2.11 31.33
N PRO A 564 -24.40 -2.60 31.77
CA PRO A 564 -24.47 -3.75 32.67
C PRO A 564 -23.90 -5.04 32.09
N GLY A 565 -24.04 -5.25 30.76
CA GLY A 565 -23.46 -6.42 30.11
C GLY A 565 -21.94 -6.32 29.99
N TYR A 566 -21.42 -5.14 29.65
CA TYR A 566 -20.00 -4.95 29.43
C TYR A 566 -19.18 -4.92 30.73
N ILE A 567 -19.73 -4.39 31.83
CA ILE A 567 -19.06 -4.45 33.15
C ILE A 567 -18.84 -5.91 33.59
N ASP A 568 -19.83 -6.79 33.40
CA ASP A 568 -19.69 -8.21 33.71
C ASP A 568 -18.62 -8.89 32.83
N ILE A 569 -18.52 -8.48 31.56
CA ILE A 569 -17.47 -8.93 30.65
C ILE A 569 -16.09 -8.47 31.14
N LEU A 570 -15.91 -7.20 31.50
CA LEU A 570 -14.63 -6.68 32.00
C LEU A 570 -14.21 -7.36 33.31
N LEU A 571 -15.15 -7.62 34.22
CA LEU A 571 -14.88 -8.35 35.46
C LEU A 571 -14.40 -9.78 35.19
N ARG A 572 -15.02 -10.50 34.26
CA ARG A 572 -14.53 -11.83 33.82
C ARG A 572 -13.18 -11.75 33.12
N ASN A 573 -12.95 -10.67 32.37
CA ASN A 573 -11.70 -10.42 31.67
C ASN A 573 -10.54 -9.95 32.55
N SER A 574 -10.74 -9.87 33.87
CA SER A 574 -9.67 -9.61 34.85
C SER A 574 -8.84 -10.85 35.22
N GLU A 575 -9.23 -12.03 34.75
CA GLU A 575 -8.50 -13.29 34.96
C GLU A 575 -7.15 -13.31 34.23
N GLU A 576 -6.32 -14.31 34.53
CA GLU A 576 -5.01 -14.53 33.90
C GLU A 576 -5.15 -14.76 32.37
N GLU A 577 -4.13 -14.38 31.59
CA GLU A 577 -4.08 -14.49 30.11
C GLU A 577 -5.14 -13.68 29.31
N ARG A 578 -5.97 -12.89 29.97
CA ARG A 578 -6.98 -12.01 29.35
C ARG A 578 -6.46 -10.58 29.15
N LEU A 579 -7.29 -9.53 29.26
CA LEU A 579 -6.84 -8.14 29.10
C LEU A 579 -5.63 -7.85 29.98
N SER A 580 -4.60 -7.16 29.45
CA SER A 580 -3.49 -6.72 30.28
C SER A 580 -3.98 -5.77 31.40
N THR A 581 -3.19 -5.59 32.46
CA THR A 581 -3.55 -4.67 33.55
C THR A 581 -3.85 -3.26 33.03
N ASP A 582 -3.06 -2.76 32.07
CA ASP A 582 -3.26 -1.44 31.50
C ASP A 582 -4.51 -1.38 30.60
N GLN A 583 -4.73 -2.40 29.75
CA GLN A 583 -5.95 -2.51 28.95
C GLN A 583 -7.21 -2.55 29.83
N LEU A 584 -7.16 -3.30 30.93
CA LEU A 584 -8.26 -3.40 31.89
C LEU A 584 -8.55 -2.06 32.55
N ARG A 585 -7.51 -1.35 33.03
CA ARG A 585 -7.64 -0.02 33.65
C ARG A 585 -8.26 0.99 32.70
N LEU A 586 -7.76 1.04 31.47
CA LEU A 586 -8.28 1.93 30.42
C LEU A 586 -9.74 1.61 30.09
N ALA A 587 -10.07 0.32 29.94
CA ALA A 587 -11.43 -0.10 29.62
C ALA A 587 -12.45 0.24 30.73
N PHE A 588 -12.09 -0.01 31.99
CA PHE A 588 -12.93 0.37 33.15
C PHE A 588 -13.09 1.88 33.25
N GLN A 589 -12.00 2.64 33.12
CA GLN A 589 -12.04 4.09 33.18
C GLN A 589 -12.96 4.66 32.09
N ALA A 590 -12.83 4.20 30.84
CA ALA A 590 -13.65 4.64 29.73
C ALA A 590 -15.14 4.27 29.91
N LEU A 591 -15.43 3.06 30.39
CA LEU A 591 -16.80 2.62 30.69
C LEU A 591 -17.45 3.49 31.77
N VAL A 592 -16.76 3.70 32.90
CA VAL A 592 -17.27 4.53 34.01
C VAL A 592 -17.48 5.96 33.54
N ARG A 593 -16.55 6.51 32.76
CA ARG A 593 -16.65 7.89 32.25
C ARG A 593 -17.87 8.05 31.36
N SER A 594 -18.01 7.20 30.34
CA SER A 594 -19.16 7.24 29.43
C SER A 594 -20.49 7.05 30.17
N ALA A 595 -20.54 6.11 31.12
CA ALA A 595 -21.72 5.89 31.94
C ALA A 595 -22.05 7.10 32.84
N SER A 596 -21.06 7.68 33.52
CA SER A 596 -21.22 8.85 34.39
C SER A 596 -21.62 10.12 33.64
N THR A 597 -21.11 10.33 32.42
CA THR A 597 -21.51 11.47 31.56
C THR A 597 -22.99 11.42 31.19
N TYR A 598 -23.55 10.23 30.96
CA TYR A 598 -24.98 10.06 30.68
C TYR A 598 -25.84 10.08 31.95
N ASN A 599 -25.49 9.25 32.92
CA ASN A 599 -26.19 9.14 34.20
C ASN A 599 -25.18 8.84 35.31
N PRO A 600 -24.93 9.78 36.24
CA PRO A 600 -24.02 9.59 37.35
C PRO A 600 -24.27 8.30 38.15
N GLU A 601 -25.52 7.87 38.28
CA GLU A 601 -25.87 6.63 38.99
C GLU A 601 -25.51 5.37 38.20
N LEU A 602 -25.50 5.41 36.86
CA LEU A 602 -25.06 4.29 36.03
C LEU A 602 -23.53 4.12 36.08
N GLY A 603 -22.79 5.23 36.10
CA GLY A 603 -21.35 5.17 36.36
C GLY A 603 -21.04 4.69 37.78
N TRP A 604 -21.82 5.14 38.78
CA TRP A 604 -21.70 4.65 40.15
C TRP A 604 -22.03 3.15 40.27
N PHE A 605 -23.03 2.66 39.55
CA PHE A 605 -23.34 1.22 39.47
C PHE A 605 -22.13 0.39 39.02
N CYS A 606 -21.34 0.89 38.05
CA CYS A 606 -20.12 0.21 37.61
C CYS A 606 -19.08 0.12 38.74
N VAL A 607 -18.91 1.20 39.51
CA VAL A 607 -18.02 1.26 40.68
C VAL A 607 -18.48 0.31 41.78
N GLU A 608 -19.77 0.28 42.09
CA GLU A 608 -20.33 -0.63 43.10
C GLU A 608 -20.15 -2.09 42.70
N LYS A 609 -20.43 -2.43 41.43
CA LYS A 609 -20.25 -3.80 40.92
C LYS A 609 -18.79 -4.26 41.02
N LEU A 610 -17.84 -3.37 40.71
CA LEU A 610 -16.41 -3.63 40.86
C LEU A 610 -16.03 -3.82 42.33
N ALA A 611 -16.48 -2.94 43.22
CA ALA A 611 -16.20 -3.01 44.65
C ALA A 611 -16.78 -4.28 45.29
N ASP A 612 -17.98 -4.69 44.89
CA ASP A 612 -18.61 -5.92 45.39
C ASP A 612 -17.91 -7.17 44.88
N THR A 613 -17.44 -7.16 43.63
CA THR A 613 -16.62 -8.26 43.09
C THR A 613 -15.29 -8.38 43.84
N LEU A 614 -14.64 -7.26 44.16
CA LEU A 614 -13.42 -7.23 44.99
C LEU A 614 -13.67 -7.82 46.38
N LYS A 615 -14.78 -7.45 47.05
CA LYS A 615 -15.15 -8.04 48.36
C LYS A 615 -15.35 -9.55 48.26
N GLN A 616 -16.01 -10.03 47.21
CA GLN A 616 -16.24 -11.47 46.99
C GLN A 616 -14.96 -12.25 46.69
N LEU A 617 -14.02 -11.68 45.95
CA LEU A 617 -12.73 -12.32 45.68
C LEU A 617 -11.83 -12.34 46.92
N THR A 618 -11.82 -11.25 47.68
CA THR A 618 -11.04 -11.14 48.93
C THR A 618 -11.53 -12.11 49.99
N SER A 619 -12.84 -12.33 50.11
CA SER A 619 -13.41 -13.28 51.09
C SER A 619 -13.17 -14.75 50.75
N ARG A 620 -12.87 -15.07 49.48
CA ARG A 620 -12.62 -16.45 49.01
C ARG A 620 -11.15 -16.89 49.13
N GLY A 621 -10.24 -15.99 49.50
CA GLY A 621 -8.95 -16.32 50.13
C GLY A 621 -8.00 -17.29 49.41
N SER A 622 -7.91 -17.29 48.07
CA SER A 622 -6.89 -18.08 47.35
C SER A 622 -5.70 -17.23 46.92
N ALA A 623 -4.48 -17.72 47.17
CA ALA A 623 -3.23 -17.04 46.77
C ALA A 623 -3.14 -16.80 45.25
N GLU A 624 -3.74 -17.69 44.45
CA GLU A 624 -3.84 -17.61 42.98
C GLU A 624 -4.66 -16.39 42.50
N LYS A 625 -5.54 -15.82 43.34
CA LYS A 625 -6.37 -14.67 42.97
C LYS A 625 -5.79 -13.32 43.38
N GLN A 626 -4.64 -13.30 44.04
CA GLN A 626 -4.04 -12.06 44.55
C GLN A 626 -3.67 -11.10 43.42
N GLU A 627 -3.20 -11.63 42.29
CA GLU A 627 -2.90 -10.83 41.10
C GLU A 627 -4.16 -10.24 40.46
N GLN A 628 -5.21 -11.06 40.30
CA GLN A 628 -6.52 -10.61 39.81
C GLN A 628 -7.11 -9.50 40.70
N ILE A 629 -7.01 -9.66 42.02
CA ILE A 629 -7.45 -8.66 43.00
C ILE A 629 -6.68 -7.35 42.81
N LEU A 630 -5.36 -7.39 42.71
CA LEU A 630 -4.55 -6.19 42.49
C LEU A 630 -4.90 -5.48 41.18
N ARG A 631 -5.12 -6.25 40.09
CA ARG A 631 -5.53 -5.70 38.78
C ARG A 631 -6.87 -4.97 38.86
N LEU A 632 -7.86 -5.56 39.53
CA LEU A 632 -9.17 -4.93 39.74
C LEU A 632 -9.09 -3.71 40.68
N GLN A 633 -8.22 -3.73 41.69
CA GLN A 633 -7.98 -2.57 42.56
C GLN A 633 -7.33 -1.41 41.80
N LEU A 634 -6.38 -1.69 40.91
CA LEU A 634 -5.80 -0.67 40.03
C LEU A 634 -6.83 -0.12 39.03
N ALA A 635 -7.72 -0.97 38.50
CA ALA A 635 -8.83 -0.53 37.66
C ALA A 635 -9.82 0.39 38.41
N LEU A 636 -10.13 0.06 39.67
CA LEU A 636 -10.92 0.92 40.55
C LEU A 636 -10.23 2.28 40.73
N VAL A 637 -8.93 2.29 41.04
CA VAL A 637 -8.16 3.53 41.18
C VAL A 637 -8.20 4.39 39.91
N SER A 638 -8.02 3.78 38.73
CA SER A 638 -8.09 4.52 37.46
C SER A 638 -9.48 5.04 37.09
N ALA A 639 -10.55 4.61 37.77
CA ALA A 639 -11.89 5.16 37.61
C ALA A 639 -12.15 6.43 38.45
N ILE A 640 -11.25 6.83 39.35
CA ILE A 640 -11.39 8.06 40.16
C ILE A 640 -11.72 9.31 39.32
N PRO A 641 -11.00 9.63 38.22
CA PRO A 641 -11.31 10.82 37.43
C PRO A 641 -12.55 10.67 36.53
N ALA A 642 -13.17 9.48 36.50
CA ALA A 642 -14.31 9.18 35.65
C ALA A 642 -15.66 9.36 36.38
N VAL A 643 -15.69 9.47 37.71
CA VAL A 643 -16.93 9.65 38.48
C VAL A 643 -17.35 11.12 38.59
N SER A 644 -18.64 11.37 38.80
CA SER A 644 -19.14 12.73 39.06
C SER A 644 -18.60 13.29 40.38
N THR A 645 -18.48 14.61 40.47
CA THR A 645 -17.99 15.32 41.67
C THR A 645 -18.76 14.91 42.95
N SER A 646 -20.08 14.65 42.83
CA SER A 646 -20.93 14.19 43.94
C SER A 646 -20.58 12.79 44.47
N LYS A 647 -19.98 11.94 43.65
CA LYS A 647 -19.59 10.56 43.98
C LYS A 647 -18.09 10.42 44.24
N LEU A 648 -17.31 11.49 44.08
CA LEU A 648 -15.85 11.49 44.26
C LEU A 648 -15.44 11.12 45.69
N LEU A 649 -15.99 11.77 46.71
CA LEU A 649 -15.63 11.45 48.11
C LEU A 649 -16.02 10.01 48.51
N PRO A 650 -17.22 9.51 48.18
CA PRO A 650 -17.55 8.09 48.30
C PRO A 650 -16.56 7.15 47.59
N MET A 651 -16.17 7.47 46.35
CA MET A 651 -15.20 6.69 45.57
C MET A 651 -13.85 6.61 46.28
N LEU A 652 -13.33 7.74 46.73
CA LEU A 652 -12.06 7.83 47.45
C LEU A 652 -12.07 6.98 48.73
N ASN A 653 -13.17 6.98 49.47
CA ASN A 653 -13.32 6.12 50.66
C ASN A 653 -13.29 4.62 50.32
N ILE A 654 -13.89 4.21 49.20
CA ILE A 654 -13.79 2.81 48.73
C ILE A 654 -12.34 2.47 48.41
N VAL A 655 -11.63 3.36 47.71
CA VAL A 655 -10.20 3.19 47.37
C VAL A 655 -9.34 3.11 48.62
N TYR A 656 -9.55 3.97 49.62
CA TYR A 656 -8.84 3.89 50.90
C TYR A 656 -9.05 2.57 51.62
N ASN A 657 -10.28 2.06 51.64
CA ASN A 657 -10.54 0.74 52.20
C ASN A 657 -9.73 -0.34 51.49
N GLN A 658 -9.62 -0.31 50.15
CA GLN A 658 -8.81 -1.28 49.40
C GLN A 658 -7.30 -1.16 49.68
N ILE A 659 -6.78 0.07 49.79
CA ILE A 659 -5.36 0.34 50.09
C ILE A 659 -5.00 -0.18 51.50
N THR A 660 -5.89 0.00 52.47
CA THR A 660 -5.63 -0.40 53.85
C THR A 660 -5.73 -1.91 54.05
N THR A 661 -6.68 -2.62 53.40
CA THR A 661 -6.77 -4.09 53.47
C THR A 661 -5.69 -4.83 52.68
N ASN A 662 -5.16 -4.29 51.58
CA ASN A 662 -4.13 -4.97 50.79
C ASN A 662 -2.71 -4.60 51.26
N SER A 663 -2.19 -5.31 52.27
CA SER A 663 -0.86 -5.07 52.82
C SER A 663 0.29 -5.27 51.82
N ALA A 664 0.16 -6.20 50.87
CA ALA A 664 1.20 -6.51 49.89
C ALA A 664 1.26 -5.51 48.72
N GLY A 665 0.11 -4.98 48.28
CA GLY A 665 0.00 -4.04 47.16
C GLY A 665 -0.13 -2.56 47.57
N ARG A 666 -0.09 -2.26 48.88
CA ARG A 666 -0.40 -0.94 49.45
C ARG A 666 0.36 0.21 48.77
N GLY A 667 1.67 0.09 48.64
CA GLY A 667 2.52 1.13 48.06
C GLY A 667 2.16 1.43 46.61
N THR A 668 1.97 0.38 45.80
CA THR A 668 1.59 0.51 44.39
C THR A 668 0.23 1.16 44.20
N LEU A 669 -0.77 0.77 45.00
CA LEU A 669 -2.12 1.34 44.93
C LEU A 669 -2.16 2.79 45.39
N ALA A 670 -1.42 3.12 46.44
CA ALA A 670 -1.34 4.48 46.95
C ALA A 670 -0.66 5.42 45.96
N GLU A 671 0.46 5.00 45.37
CA GLU A 671 1.14 5.76 44.31
C GLU A 671 0.22 5.96 43.09
N ALA A 672 -0.48 4.90 42.66
CA ALA A 672 -1.44 5.01 41.55
C ALA A 672 -2.59 5.97 41.87
N ALA A 673 -3.14 5.92 43.10
CA ALA A 673 -4.22 6.80 43.53
C ALA A 673 -3.77 8.27 43.60
N TYR A 674 -2.58 8.52 44.15
CA TYR A 674 -1.99 9.85 44.16
C TYR A 674 -1.83 10.41 42.75
N ARG A 675 -1.32 9.59 41.82
CA ARG A 675 -1.12 9.98 40.43
C ARG A 675 -2.44 10.36 39.75
N GLU A 676 -3.49 9.55 39.87
CA GLU A 676 -4.80 9.85 39.28
C GLU A 676 -5.39 11.15 39.87
N ILE A 677 -5.22 11.39 41.18
CA ILE A 677 -5.69 12.62 41.85
C ILE A 677 -4.93 13.86 41.35
N VAL A 678 -3.61 13.78 41.24
CA VAL A 678 -2.78 14.94 40.90
C VAL A 678 -2.79 15.24 39.41
N GLU A 679 -2.72 14.22 38.55
CA GLU A 679 -2.50 14.40 37.12
C GLU A 679 -3.79 14.47 36.31
N ARG A 680 -4.90 13.87 36.77
CA ARG A 680 -6.08 13.63 35.91
C ARG A 680 -7.41 14.20 36.40
N LEU A 681 -7.46 14.78 37.60
CA LEU A 681 -8.64 15.51 38.08
C LEU A 681 -8.62 16.98 37.64
N GLY A 682 -9.81 17.52 37.35
CA GLY A 682 -10.00 18.97 37.17
C GLY A 682 -9.83 19.75 38.48
N ASP A 683 -9.61 21.06 38.40
CA ASP A 683 -9.22 21.88 39.55
C ASP A 683 -10.18 21.78 40.76
N ARG A 684 -11.49 21.69 40.49
CA ARG A 684 -12.52 21.59 41.54
C ARG A 684 -12.49 20.24 42.24
N GLU A 685 -12.47 19.15 41.47
CA GLU A 685 -12.38 17.79 41.98
C GLU A 685 -11.06 17.57 42.71
N LYS A 686 -9.97 18.15 42.20
CA LYS A 686 -8.63 18.05 42.76
C LYS A 686 -8.51 18.71 44.13
N ASP A 687 -9.14 19.86 44.38
CA ASP A 687 -9.17 20.46 45.72
C ASP A 687 -9.85 19.54 46.75
N ILE A 688 -10.98 18.92 46.37
CA ILE A 688 -11.69 17.95 47.23
C ILE A 688 -10.81 16.72 47.49
N ALA A 689 -10.24 16.14 46.44
CA ALA A 689 -9.45 14.92 46.52
C ALA A 689 -8.11 15.12 47.24
N LEU A 690 -7.45 16.27 47.09
CA LEU A 690 -6.20 16.58 47.81
C LEU A 690 -6.44 16.82 49.30
N ARG A 691 -7.54 17.49 49.69
CA ARG A 691 -7.91 17.63 51.11
C ARG A 691 -8.14 16.28 51.75
N TRP A 692 -8.85 15.39 51.04
CA TRP A 692 -9.03 14.01 51.46
C TRP A 692 -7.68 13.27 51.54
N TRP A 693 -6.82 13.37 50.53
CA TRP A 693 -5.51 12.71 50.51
C TRP A 693 -4.66 13.11 51.72
N LEU A 694 -4.61 14.41 52.04
CA LEU A 694 -3.90 14.92 53.21
C LEU A 694 -4.44 14.37 54.54
N SER A 695 -5.75 14.07 54.63
CA SER A 695 -6.33 13.53 55.85
C SER A 695 -6.06 12.03 56.04
N VAL A 696 -5.69 11.30 55.00
CA VAL A 696 -5.44 9.83 55.06
C VAL A 696 -3.99 9.43 54.75
N LYS A 697 -3.13 10.36 54.32
CA LYS A 697 -1.75 10.08 53.90
C LYS A 697 -0.92 9.36 54.98
N SER A 698 -1.07 9.75 56.25
CA SER A 698 -0.37 9.13 57.38
C SER A 698 -0.71 7.64 57.53
N ASP A 699 -1.96 7.28 57.22
CA ASP A 699 -2.52 5.95 57.46
C ASP A 699 -2.20 5.00 56.30
N ILE A 700 -2.06 5.57 55.09
CA ILE A 700 -1.72 4.85 53.85
C ILE A 700 -0.22 4.53 53.76
N GLY A 701 0.65 5.23 54.50
CA GLY A 701 2.07 4.90 54.63
C GLY A 701 2.94 5.30 53.43
N VAL A 702 2.52 6.28 52.63
CA VAL A 702 3.32 6.91 51.57
C VAL A 702 3.97 8.17 52.13
N ILE A 703 5.31 8.18 52.23
CA ILE A 703 6.10 9.36 52.62
C ILE A 703 6.17 10.33 51.45
#